data_AF-A0A7M7MP47-F1
#
_entry.id   AF-A0A7M7MP47-F1
#
_cell.length_a   1.000
_cell.length_b   1.000
_cell.length_c   1.000
_cell.angle_alpha   90.00
_cell.angle_beta   90.00
_cell.angle_gamma   90.00
#
_symmetry.space_group_name_H-M   'P 1'
#
loop_
_entity.id
_entity.type
_entity.pdbx_description
1 polymer ?
#
loop_
_entity_poly.entity_id
_entity_poly.type
_entity_poly.pdbx_seq_one_letter_code
_entity_poly.pdbx_strand_id
1 'polypeptide(L)'
;MSNSMICKDLFTAVKQLADSEIELIKTIENSKKTNNIKNIKNTMSTTDKKSVKKSTKVFNVRPSAALIAAKREAAQQRILQEKKSNNVFIYDIYQKAIDAYNIKRMETGIVFDHSMAEHKCLWDSNYPECPARLIRVLQRCEELGLISRCKLITPRLASENEILIKHSQEQIDILKSTDGCTDINNLELLSSKYDAIYIHPSTYRLSLLAVGSTINLVESICKGEIQNGMAIIRPPGHHAMKSEYCGYCFFNNVAIAAEKVLCNNLASKILIVDWDVHHGQATQQMFYDNPQVIYFSIHRYENGEFWPNLRESNFHFVGDDLGEGYNFNVPLNKIGMTNADYLAIFQQVLLPMAYEFQPDLIIVSAGYDAALGCPEGEMLITPACYAHLLSSLLCLASGKVAVILEGGYCLKSLSESAALTLRTLLSDPCPMLETLTLPSISIRDTILNTIYTHKPYWKCYQYQDTYSINSTPNNKEENTNQYLPVIIFKETDVRPKVYETQNCYPVQTQEIIEIIEKQLSTLIQFTNLSKAPNKVCIVYDDRMLKHYDISDANHPEKPHRINIIYKKFQEYNLLDRSFVQQGRSATKEELLLVHTKEYIDKIKNTKNLKSKELKKQAETYNSVYLHPETWSSACISTGSLLQVVDNVLNGESQSGIAIIRPPGHHATEDAACGFCIFNNVAIAAKYAIEFHHVKRVLIVDWDVHYGNGTQSIFEEDSKVLYISIHRYDNGSFFPNSKRANYSYVGSESGEGFTVNIPWNKKGMGDAEYIAAFQQIIMPIAYQFNPELILVSAGFDACIGDPLGGCFVTPELYGHLTHWLSSLANGRVILSLEGGYNTNSIAHAMAICTKSLLGDPLPILESGQIPCASAVHTIHNVLKTQKQYWPNLIFNLSLPKEKILSKPKVSYKKTNEQIINNEELLKYSESKIALEEIETEKMQNKKIATWKFINKIKNVDEKDLSDKLDEAIDSYYELQNIQLNDNTFYNEVSKYTKTCMNQDQKEGHSNENFTSFAAGSSGKQNERIITQTSGNKNLYDYFSENLQALVAGDMFAVIPLKECPHLDSIRDVPALGIDVHLPCVECESTAENWICLQCYIIHCARNINQHGVLHAEKMEHPLALSFSDLSVWCYKCEAYIDNPRLFAARNAAHQSKFNEELPWTYNDD
;
A
#
# COMPACT_ATOMS: atom_id res chain seq x y z
N MET A 1 0.68 18.06 66.08
CA MET A 1 0.93 16.64 66.43
C MET A 1 -0.44 15.99 66.63
N SER A 2 -0.76 14.81 66.13
CA SER A 2 0.06 13.77 65.46
C SER A 2 -0.70 13.14 64.28
N ASN A 3 -0.21 13.31 63.05
CA ASN A 3 -0.76 12.59 61.87
C ASN A 3 0.25 12.39 60.71
N SER A 4 1.53 12.75 60.89
CA SER A 4 2.55 12.73 59.83
C SER A 4 3.52 11.53 59.88
N MET A 5 3.28 10.56 60.76
CA MET A 5 4.11 9.34 60.85
C MET A 5 3.54 8.19 60.00
N ILE A 6 2.22 7.98 60.02
CA ILE A 6 1.56 6.81 59.40
C ILE A 6 1.79 6.74 57.87
N CYS A 7 1.88 7.89 57.17
CA CYS A 7 2.17 7.89 55.73
C CYS A 7 3.64 7.59 55.36
N LYS A 8 4.60 7.63 56.30
CA LYS A 8 5.99 7.26 55.99
C LYS A 8 6.22 5.75 56.03
N ASP A 9 5.52 5.03 56.91
CA ASP A 9 5.73 3.59 57.09
C ASP A 9 5.24 2.81 55.86
N LEU A 10 4.10 3.19 55.27
CA LEU A 10 3.60 2.58 54.02
C LEU A 10 4.60 2.75 52.85
N PHE A 11 5.12 3.96 52.65
CA PHE A 11 6.07 4.24 51.56
C PHE A 11 7.42 3.53 51.75
N THR A 12 7.81 3.31 53.01
CA THR A 12 9.02 2.54 53.36
C THR A 12 8.81 1.04 53.10
N ALA A 13 7.65 0.49 53.47
CA ALA A 13 7.31 -0.92 53.24
C ALA A 13 7.17 -1.27 51.75
N VAL A 14 6.50 -0.43 50.95
CA VAL A 14 6.40 -0.63 49.49
C VAL A 14 7.78 -0.60 48.83
N LYS A 15 8.67 0.30 49.27
CA LYS A 15 10.05 0.33 48.76
C LYS A 15 10.85 -0.92 49.17
N GLN A 16 10.74 -1.37 50.43
CA GLN A 16 11.41 -2.59 50.89
C GLN A 16 10.97 -3.85 50.13
N LEU A 17 9.68 -3.94 49.74
CA LEU A 17 9.21 -5.01 48.87
C LEU A 17 9.87 -4.96 47.49
N ALA A 18 9.86 -3.81 46.81
CA ALA A 18 10.48 -3.66 45.49
C ALA A 18 12.00 -3.90 45.51
N ASP A 19 12.71 -3.39 46.53
CA ASP A 19 14.15 -3.65 46.72
C ASP A 19 14.42 -5.16 46.96
N SER A 20 13.52 -5.88 47.63
CA SER A 20 13.64 -7.33 47.88
C SER A 20 13.39 -8.19 46.64
N GLU A 21 12.47 -7.81 45.73
CA GLU A 21 12.27 -8.51 44.46
C GLU A 21 13.51 -8.35 43.54
N ILE A 22 14.12 -7.17 43.53
CA ILE A 22 15.36 -6.90 42.80
C ILE A 22 16.53 -7.74 43.34
N GLU A 23 16.60 -7.96 44.65
CA GLU A 23 17.62 -8.82 45.28
C GLU A 23 17.36 -10.32 45.02
N LEU A 24 16.10 -10.74 44.97
CA LEU A 24 15.71 -12.10 44.59
C LEU A 24 16.10 -12.40 43.12
N ILE A 25 15.82 -11.47 42.19
CA ILE A 25 16.20 -11.58 40.78
C ILE A 25 17.72 -11.72 40.63
N LYS A 26 18.51 -10.86 41.30
CA LYS A 26 19.99 -10.95 41.29
C LYS A 26 20.51 -12.27 41.86
N THR A 27 19.82 -12.84 42.84
CA THR A 27 20.16 -14.16 43.43
C THR A 27 19.89 -15.30 42.43
N ILE A 28 18.78 -15.23 41.69
CA ILE A 28 18.44 -16.19 40.62
C ILE A 28 19.42 -16.09 39.44
N GLU A 29 19.85 -14.89 39.05
CA GLU A 29 20.85 -14.72 37.98
C GLU A 29 22.26 -15.19 38.39
N ASN A 30 22.67 -14.96 39.64
CA ASN A 30 23.96 -15.43 40.12
C ASN A 30 24.03 -16.96 40.27
N SER A 31 22.96 -17.61 40.74
CA SER A 31 22.93 -19.09 40.86
C SER A 31 23.04 -19.81 39.50
N LYS A 32 22.63 -19.16 38.41
CA LYS A 32 22.78 -19.66 37.03
C LYS A 32 24.21 -19.54 36.46
N LYS A 33 25.11 -18.79 37.10
CA LYS A 33 26.50 -18.57 36.62
C LYS A 33 27.57 -19.45 37.28
N THR A 34 27.25 -20.19 38.34
CA THR A 34 28.24 -20.92 39.16
C THR A 34 28.35 -22.42 38.91
N ASN A 35 27.50 -23.04 38.08
CA ASN A 35 27.56 -24.49 37.84
C ASN A 35 28.25 -24.88 36.52
N ASN A 36 29.43 -25.51 36.69
CA ASN A 36 30.14 -26.39 35.74
C ASN A 36 30.99 -25.78 34.62
N ILE A 37 32.17 -25.26 35.01
CA ILE A 37 33.41 -25.44 34.26
C ILE A 37 34.45 -26.17 35.14
N LYS A 38 34.96 -27.32 34.65
CA LYS A 38 36.14 -28.11 35.11
C LYS A 38 36.13 -28.74 36.52
N ASN A 39 36.23 -30.09 36.55
CA ASN A 39 37.41 -30.87 37.04
C ASN A 39 37.10 -32.39 37.06
N ILE A 40 38.05 -33.33 37.21
CA ILE A 40 39.28 -33.62 36.42
C ILE A 40 39.78 -35.06 36.75
N LYS A 41 40.13 -35.87 35.72
CA LYS A 41 41.09 -37.02 35.68
C LYS A 41 40.96 -38.33 36.53
N ASN A 42 41.42 -39.42 35.87
CA ASN A 42 42.18 -40.60 36.33
C ASN A 42 41.54 -41.76 37.15
N THR A 43 41.32 -42.92 36.50
CA THR A 43 42.08 -44.23 36.58
C THR A 43 41.38 -45.26 35.64
N MET A 44 42.01 -46.04 34.76
CA MET A 44 42.87 -47.25 34.94
C MET A 44 42.24 -48.38 35.78
N SER A 45 42.22 -49.66 35.37
CA SER A 45 42.72 -50.33 34.13
C SER A 45 42.13 -51.74 33.92
N THR A 46 42.45 -52.39 32.76
CA THR A 46 42.54 -53.87 32.52
C THR A 46 41.24 -54.72 32.64
N THR A 47 40.93 -55.79 31.87
CA THR A 47 41.54 -56.64 30.80
C THR A 47 40.42 -57.56 30.23
N ASP A 48 40.43 -58.27 29.08
CA ASP A 48 41.28 -58.45 27.88
C ASP A 48 40.46 -59.23 26.78
N LYS A 49 41.04 -59.44 25.59
CA LYS A 49 40.81 -60.52 24.58
C LYS A 49 39.86 -60.32 23.38
N LYS A 50 40.54 -60.06 22.24
CA LYS A 50 40.43 -60.76 20.94
C LYS A 50 39.42 -60.31 19.85
N SER A 51 39.79 -59.21 19.19
CA SER A 51 40.20 -59.16 17.75
C SER A 51 39.34 -59.80 16.63
N VAL A 52 38.86 -58.96 15.69
CA VAL A 52 39.06 -59.09 14.22
C VAL A 52 39.18 -57.67 13.62
N LYS A 53 39.92 -57.48 12.52
CA LYS A 53 40.05 -56.18 11.80
C LYS A 53 38.99 -56.00 10.71
N LYS A 54 38.45 -54.78 10.57
CA LYS A 54 38.16 -54.15 9.26
C LYS A 54 38.18 -52.62 9.39
N SER A 55 38.30 -51.92 8.28
CA SER A 55 38.67 -50.49 8.22
C SER A 55 37.60 -49.59 7.61
N THR A 56 37.44 -48.39 8.17
CA THR A 56 36.89 -47.23 7.45
C THR A 56 37.42 -45.93 8.05
N LYS A 57 37.59 -44.88 7.23
CA LYS A 57 37.98 -43.54 7.70
C LYS A 57 36.76 -42.80 8.24
N VAL A 58 36.90 -42.13 9.38
CA VAL A 58 35.92 -41.11 9.83
C VAL A 58 36.38 -39.76 9.31
N PHE A 59 35.52 -39.06 8.57
CA PHE A 59 35.71 -37.66 8.22
C PHE A 59 35.08 -36.76 9.29
N ASN A 60 35.82 -35.77 9.78
CA ASN A 60 35.25 -34.69 10.59
C ASN A 60 34.47 -33.74 9.66
N VAL A 61 33.15 -33.90 9.62
CA VAL A 61 32.25 -33.01 8.88
C VAL A 61 31.79 -31.89 9.81
N ARG A 62 32.04 -30.62 9.44
CA ARG A 62 31.38 -29.46 10.10
C ARG A 62 29.87 -29.56 9.84
N PRO A 63 28.99 -29.36 10.85
CA PRO A 63 27.56 -29.33 10.61
C PRO A 63 27.20 -28.23 9.59
N SER A 64 26.30 -28.53 8.66
CA SER A 64 25.87 -27.57 7.64
C SER A 64 25.14 -26.37 8.25
N ALA A 65 25.14 -25.24 7.55
CA ALA A 65 24.39 -24.05 7.95
C ALA A 65 22.90 -24.38 8.18
N ALA A 66 22.29 -25.20 7.32
CA ALA A 66 20.92 -25.69 7.47
C ALA A 66 20.70 -26.46 8.80
N LEU A 67 21.65 -27.31 9.24
CA LEU A 67 21.54 -28.04 10.51
C LEU A 67 21.71 -27.11 11.74
N ILE A 68 22.40 -25.98 11.57
CA ILE A 68 22.53 -24.94 12.61
C ILE A 68 21.27 -24.05 12.64
N ALA A 69 20.73 -23.69 11.46
CA ALA A 69 19.49 -22.95 11.30
C ALA A 69 18.31 -23.71 11.90
N ALA A 70 18.07 -24.97 11.48
CA ALA A 70 17.00 -25.82 12.02
C ALA A 70 17.11 -26.02 13.54
N LYS A 71 18.32 -25.98 14.13
CA LYS A 71 18.53 -26.02 15.58
C LYS A 71 18.25 -24.68 16.29
N ARG A 72 18.47 -23.54 15.63
CA ARG A 72 18.03 -22.22 16.13
C ARG A 72 16.51 -22.07 16.04
N GLU A 73 15.95 -22.47 14.93
CA GLU A 73 14.51 -22.45 14.65
C GLU A 73 13.74 -23.36 15.63
N ALA A 74 14.18 -24.61 15.83
CA ALA A 74 13.60 -25.49 16.85
C ALA A 74 13.78 -24.96 18.28
N ALA A 75 14.82 -24.16 18.57
CA ALA A 75 14.97 -23.49 19.86
C ALA A 75 14.02 -22.29 20.01
N GLN A 76 13.83 -21.47 18.96
CA GLN A 76 12.85 -20.39 18.94
C GLN A 76 11.41 -20.93 19.04
N GLN A 77 11.09 -22.01 18.32
CA GLN A 77 9.79 -22.68 18.42
C GLN A 77 9.53 -23.22 19.84
N ARG A 78 10.55 -23.76 20.53
CA ARG A 78 10.42 -24.15 21.96
C ARG A 78 10.17 -22.95 22.87
N ILE A 79 10.90 -21.85 22.69
CA ILE A 79 10.67 -20.60 23.45
C ILE A 79 9.26 -20.02 23.18
N LEU A 80 8.73 -20.18 21.97
CA LEU A 80 7.36 -19.83 21.61
C LEU A 80 6.31 -20.79 22.19
N GLN A 81 6.63 -22.09 22.30
CA GLN A 81 5.77 -23.08 22.97
C GLN A 81 5.73 -22.90 24.49
N GLU A 82 6.87 -22.63 25.14
CA GLU A 82 6.96 -22.33 26.57
C GLU A 82 6.22 -21.02 26.93
N LYS A 83 6.07 -20.09 25.98
CA LYS A 83 5.21 -18.89 26.11
C LYS A 83 3.73 -19.12 25.79
N LYS A 84 3.33 -20.29 25.25
CA LYS A 84 1.92 -20.62 24.94
C LYS A 84 1.19 -21.33 26.09
N SER A 85 1.51 -20.97 27.33
CA SER A 85 0.79 -21.41 28.53
C SER A 85 -0.50 -20.61 28.73
N ASN A 86 -1.61 -21.14 28.18
CA ASN A 86 -3.00 -20.84 28.53
C ASN A 86 -3.37 -19.35 28.77
N ASN A 87 -3.16 -18.50 27.78
CA ASN A 87 -3.92 -17.25 27.63
C ASN A 87 -4.53 -17.21 26.21
N VAL A 88 -5.85 -17.38 26.12
CA VAL A 88 -6.59 -17.13 24.88
C VAL A 88 -6.79 -15.61 24.78
N PHE A 89 -5.86 -14.95 24.08
CA PHE A 89 -6.00 -13.52 23.80
C PHE A 89 -7.11 -13.32 22.79
N ILE A 90 -8.26 -12.82 23.25
CA ILE A 90 -9.30 -12.30 22.36
C ILE A 90 -8.76 -10.99 21.79
N TYR A 91 -8.58 -10.93 20.48
CA TYR A 91 -8.12 -9.75 19.78
C TYR A 91 -9.32 -8.85 19.46
N ASP A 92 -9.31 -7.61 19.97
CA ASP A 92 -10.30 -6.61 19.58
C ASP A 92 -10.08 -6.22 18.12
N ILE A 93 -11.11 -6.39 17.29
CA ILE A 93 -11.08 -6.04 15.87
C ILE A 93 -10.85 -4.54 15.62
N TYR A 94 -11.04 -3.68 16.62
CA TYR A 94 -10.74 -2.24 16.57
C TYR A 94 -9.38 -1.88 17.21
N GLN A 95 -8.58 -2.83 17.69
CA GLN A 95 -7.36 -2.56 18.46
C GLN A 95 -6.38 -1.62 17.72
N LYS A 96 -6.18 -1.80 16.41
CA LYS A 96 -5.29 -0.93 15.61
C LYS A 96 -5.80 0.52 15.55
N ALA A 97 -7.09 0.74 15.37
CA ALA A 97 -7.73 2.05 15.40
C ALA A 97 -7.76 2.67 16.81
N ILE A 98 -7.75 1.84 17.85
CA ILE A 98 -7.59 2.25 19.26
C ILE A 98 -6.14 2.65 19.53
N ASP A 99 -5.15 1.89 19.06
CA ASP A 99 -3.73 2.23 19.18
C ASP A 99 -3.40 3.55 18.44
N ALA A 100 -4.10 3.81 17.33
CA ALA A 100 -4.04 5.07 16.58
C ALA A 100 -4.52 6.32 17.36
N TYR A 101 -5.19 6.16 18.49
CA TYR A 101 -5.78 7.23 19.30
C TYR A 101 -4.82 8.39 19.58
N ASN A 102 -3.67 8.08 20.19
CA ASN A 102 -2.66 9.08 20.57
C ASN A 102 -1.66 9.40 19.44
N ILE A 103 -1.63 8.62 18.35
CA ILE A 103 -0.66 8.80 17.26
C ILE A 103 -0.96 10.12 16.56
N LYS A 104 -0.05 11.09 16.64
CA LYS A 104 -0.15 12.37 15.94
C LYS A 104 1.08 12.58 15.08
N ARG A 105 0.91 13.25 13.94
CA ARG A 105 2.00 13.61 13.03
C ARG A 105 3.16 14.30 13.77
N MET A 106 4.37 13.76 13.63
CA MET A 106 5.59 14.35 14.19
C MET A 106 6.30 15.30 13.20
N GLU A 107 7.37 15.94 13.65
CA GLU A 107 8.19 16.86 12.86
C GLU A 107 8.86 16.16 11.66
N THR A 108 9.02 16.89 10.54
CA THR A 108 9.83 16.43 9.39
C THR A 108 11.29 16.82 9.59
N GLY A 109 12.19 15.86 9.49
CA GLY A 109 13.64 16.08 9.56
C GLY A 109 14.22 16.59 8.24
N ILE A 110 15.29 17.38 8.33
CA ILE A 110 16.13 17.75 7.19
C ILE A 110 17.61 17.61 7.57
N VAL A 111 18.45 17.14 6.64
CA VAL A 111 19.91 17.02 6.83
C VAL A 111 20.63 17.53 5.60
N PHE A 112 21.62 18.40 5.81
CA PHE A 112 22.53 18.90 4.78
C PHE A 112 23.77 19.49 5.45
N ASP A 113 24.87 19.61 4.71
CA ASP A 113 26.04 20.38 5.13
C ASP A 113 26.62 21.14 3.94
N HIS A 114 26.88 22.43 4.11
CA HIS A 114 27.38 23.29 3.04
C HIS A 114 28.79 22.90 2.54
N SER A 115 29.62 22.22 3.36
CA SER A 115 30.94 21.73 2.95
C SER A 115 30.87 20.64 1.87
N MET A 116 29.71 19.98 1.66
CA MET A 116 29.51 19.08 0.52
C MET A 116 29.62 19.82 -0.84
N ALA A 117 29.46 21.14 -0.87
CA ALA A 117 29.72 21.97 -2.05
C ALA A 117 31.23 22.13 -2.38
N GLU A 118 32.15 21.69 -1.52
CA GLU A 118 33.58 21.62 -1.84
C GLU A 118 33.89 20.49 -2.84
N HIS A 119 33.05 19.44 -2.91
CA HIS A 119 33.25 18.32 -3.83
C HIS A 119 32.96 18.75 -5.26
N LYS A 120 33.97 18.75 -6.14
CA LYS A 120 33.85 19.07 -7.57
C LYS A 120 34.97 18.41 -8.38
N CYS A 121 34.74 18.24 -9.67
CA CYS A 121 35.80 17.88 -10.60
C CYS A 121 36.84 19.02 -10.70
N LEU A 122 38.12 18.67 -10.88
CA LEU A 122 39.24 19.64 -10.95
C LEU A 122 39.78 19.86 -12.37
N TRP A 123 39.55 18.92 -13.27
CA TRP A 123 40.02 18.92 -14.66
C TRP A 123 38.90 19.23 -15.67
N ASP A 124 37.62 19.07 -15.28
CA ASP A 124 36.45 19.42 -16.07
C ASP A 124 35.51 20.33 -15.23
N SER A 125 35.22 21.53 -15.74
CA SER A 125 34.32 22.50 -15.07
C SER A 125 32.84 22.28 -15.34
N ASN A 126 32.50 21.50 -16.36
CA ASN A 126 31.15 21.33 -16.89
C ASN A 126 30.52 19.98 -16.45
N TYR A 127 31.30 19.17 -15.74
CA TYR A 127 30.93 17.86 -15.21
C TYR A 127 29.58 17.89 -14.47
N PRO A 128 28.61 17.01 -14.78
CA PRO A 128 27.22 17.15 -14.34
C PRO A 128 27.05 16.98 -12.82
N GLU A 129 27.79 16.07 -12.20
CA GLU A 129 27.87 15.92 -10.74
C GLU A 129 28.69 17.08 -10.14
N CYS A 130 28.01 18.19 -9.83
CA CYS A 130 28.64 19.45 -9.43
C CYS A 130 28.03 20.08 -8.16
N PRO A 131 28.74 21.00 -7.47
CA PRO A 131 28.24 21.73 -6.30
C PRO A 131 26.90 22.43 -6.49
N ALA A 132 26.60 22.89 -7.71
CA ALA A 132 25.38 23.61 -8.03
C ALA A 132 24.10 22.78 -7.77
N ARG A 133 24.19 21.44 -7.85
CA ARG A 133 23.10 20.51 -7.54
C ARG A 133 22.59 20.71 -6.11
N LEU A 134 23.49 20.62 -5.12
CA LEU A 134 23.19 20.87 -3.70
C LEU A 134 22.72 22.30 -3.47
N ILE A 135 23.45 23.28 -4.01
CA ILE A 135 23.19 24.70 -3.76
C ILE A 135 21.80 25.11 -4.28
N ARG A 136 21.41 24.70 -5.50
CA ARG A 136 20.09 25.04 -6.06
C ARG A 136 18.95 24.32 -5.35
N VAL A 137 19.13 23.06 -4.91
CA VAL A 137 18.11 22.37 -4.10
C VAL A 137 17.88 23.10 -2.77
N LEU A 138 18.95 23.45 -2.05
CA LEU A 138 18.84 24.20 -0.79
C LEU A 138 18.17 25.56 -1.01
N GLN A 139 18.68 26.36 -1.96
CA GLN A 139 18.10 27.66 -2.30
C GLN A 139 16.62 27.54 -2.68
N ARG A 140 16.20 26.53 -3.46
CA ARG A 140 14.79 26.36 -3.82
C ARG A 140 13.91 25.97 -2.62
N CYS A 141 14.45 25.20 -1.69
CA CYS A 141 13.79 24.91 -0.42
C CYS A 141 13.71 26.14 0.51
N GLU A 142 14.63 27.10 0.39
CA GLU A 142 14.58 28.40 1.09
C GLU A 142 13.61 29.38 0.42
N GLU A 143 13.62 29.49 -0.91
CA GLU A 143 12.69 30.27 -1.73
C GLU A 143 11.21 29.93 -1.42
N LEU A 144 10.93 28.65 -1.16
CA LEU A 144 9.59 28.14 -0.80
C LEU A 144 9.37 28.04 0.73
N GLY A 145 10.30 28.52 1.56
CA GLY A 145 10.16 28.54 3.02
C GLY A 145 10.01 27.17 3.68
N LEU A 146 10.63 26.12 3.11
CA LEU A 146 10.50 24.73 3.54
C LEU A 146 11.50 24.36 4.65
N ILE A 147 12.77 24.80 4.52
CA ILE A 147 13.83 24.45 5.49
C ILE A 147 13.48 24.93 6.91
N SER A 148 12.92 26.14 7.04
CA SER A 148 12.50 26.73 8.32
C SER A 148 11.30 26.03 8.98
N ARG A 149 10.66 25.08 8.29
CA ARG A 149 9.58 24.23 8.82
C ARG A 149 10.05 22.83 9.20
N CYS A 150 11.31 22.52 8.95
CA CYS A 150 11.92 21.22 9.21
C CYS A 150 12.81 21.28 10.47
N LYS A 151 12.93 20.13 11.13
CA LYS A 151 13.88 19.91 12.21
C LYS A 151 15.24 19.54 11.63
N LEU A 152 16.22 20.42 11.78
CA LEU A 152 17.60 20.13 11.36
C LEU A 152 18.16 18.98 12.21
N ILE A 153 18.44 17.85 11.57
CA ILE A 153 19.21 16.76 12.16
C ILE A 153 20.69 17.08 11.95
N THR A 154 21.53 16.83 12.95
CA THR A 154 22.95 17.16 12.89
C THR A 154 23.68 16.26 11.87
N PRO A 155 24.31 16.80 10.81
CA PRO A 155 25.17 16.02 9.94
C PRO A 155 26.42 15.56 10.70
N ARG A 156 26.93 14.37 10.37
CA ARG A 156 28.16 13.82 10.97
C ARG A 156 28.95 12.99 9.98
N LEU A 157 30.23 12.78 10.29
CA LEU A 157 31.01 11.74 9.61
C LEU A 157 30.52 10.35 10.06
N ALA A 158 30.41 9.43 9.09
CA ALA A 158 30.38 8.01 9.34
C ALA A 158 31.73 7.55 9.92
N SER A 159 31.69 6.57 10.82
CA SER A 159 32.89 5.90 11.31
C SER A 159 33.33 4.82 10.32
N GLU A 160 34.62 4.48 10.33
CA GLU A 160 35.18 3.44 9.44
C GLU A 160 34.48 2.08 9.60
N ASN A 161 34.11 1.74 10.84
CA ASN A 161 33.31 0.56 11.18
C ASN A 161 31.89 0.57 10.57
N GLU A 162 31.32 1.73 10.25
CA GLU A 162 30.03 1.84 9.57
C GLU A 162 30.17 1.68 8.05
N ILE A 163 31.29 2.15 7.46
CA ILE A 163 31.59 1.92 6.04
C ILE A 163 31.90 0.44 5.75
N LEU A 164 32.65 -0.21 6.65
CA LEU A 164 32.98 -1.64 6.61
C LEU A 164 31.77 -2.59 6.66
N ILE A 165 30.56 -2.09 6.95
CA ILE A 165 29.32 -2.87 6.91
C ILE A 165 29.02 -3.35 5.47
N LYS A 166 29.28 -2.52 4.46
CA LYS A 166 29.03 -2.83 3.05
C LYS A 166 30.26 -2.76 2.14
N HIS A 167 31.31 -2.04 2.52
CA HIS A 167 32.53 -1.84 1.70
C HIS A 167 33.76 -2.57 2.25
N SER A 168 34.76 -2.72 1.38
CA SER A 168 36.06 -3.32 1.70
C SER A 168 37.05 -2.30 2.27
N GLN A 169 37.91 -2.75 3.19
CA GLN A 169 39.00 -1.92 3.75
C GLN A 169 39.91 -1.36 2.65
N GLU A 170 40.16 -2.12 1.58
CA GLU A 170 40.98 -1.69 0.45
C GLU A 170 40.44 -0.41 -0.22
N GLN A 171 39.13 -0.30 -0.46
CA GLN A 171 38.54 0.96 -0.93
C GLN A 171 38.68 2.08 0.10
N ILE A 172 38.38 1.80 1.37
CA ILE A 172 38.49 2.80 2.44
C ILE A 172 39.91 3.38 2.46
N ASP A 173 40.94 2.54 2.43
CA ASP A 173 42.34 2.93 2.45
C ASP A 173 42.75 3.68 1.16
N ILE A 174 42.27 3.26 -0.02
CA ILE A 174 42.46 3.98 -1.29
C ILE A 174 41.89 5.40 -1.20
N LEU A 175 40.62 5.57 -0.80
CA LEU A 175 39.99 6.88 -0.77
C LEU A 175 40.57 7.76 0.35
N LYS A 176 40.89 7.18 1.51
CA LYS A 176 41.56 7.83 2.63
C LYS A 176 42.97 8.32 2.27
N SER A 177 43.63 7.70 1.30
CA SER A 177 44.92 8.17 0.76
C SER A 177 44.82 9.42 -0.13
N THR A 178 43.62 9.81 -0.57
CA THR A 178 43.40 11.03 -1.37
C THR A 178 42.93 12.24 -0.56
N ASP A 179 42.58 12.07 0.71
CA ASP A 179 42.13 13.17 1.58
C ASP A 179 43.27 14.20 1.76
N GLY A 180 43.00 15.45 1.37
CA GLY A 180 43.98 16.54 1.32
C GLY A 180 45.02 16.47 0.18
N CYS A 181 44.92 15.52 -0.75
CA CYS A 181 45.89 15.35 -1.84
C CYS A 181 45.84 16.52 -2.85
N THR A 182 46.98 17.18 -3.10
CA THR A 182 47.09 18.31 -4.04
C THR A 182 47.61 17.94 -5.43
N ASP A 183 47.92 16.67 -5.68
CA ASP A 183 48.38 16.21 -7.01
C ASP A 183 47.18 15.86 -7.90
N ILE A 184 46.72 16.86 -8.65
CA ILE A 184 45.55 16.76 -9.55
C ILE A 184 45.76 15.66 -10.61
N ASN A 185 46.98 15.49 -11.12
CA ASN A 185 47.27 14.48 -12.16
C ASN A 185 47.15 13.06 -11.59
N ASN A 186 47.63 12.84 -10.36
CA ASN A 186 47.47 11.55 -9.67
C ASN A 186 46.01 11.27 -9.28
N LEU A 187 45.24 12.30 -8.94
CA LEU A 187 43.80 12.17 -8.69
C LEU A 187 43.02 11.82 -9.96
N GLU A 188 43.32 12.45 -11.10
CA GLU A 188 42.71 12.12 -12.39
C GLU A 188 43.08 10.69 -12.83
N LEU A 189 44.37 10.32 -12.72
CA LEU A 189 44.87 8.97 -13.03
C LEU A 189 44.33 7.87 -12.10
N LEU A 190 43.92 8.22 -10.87
CA LEU A 190 43.20 7.29 -9.99
C LEU A 190 41.72 7.20 -10.38
N SER A 191 41.11 8.34 -10.73
CA SER A 191 39.71 8.43 -11.14
C SER A 191 39.44 7.64 -12.42
N SER A 192 40.34 7.75 -13.41
CA SER A 192 40.26 7.07 -14.71
C SER A 192 40.34 5.53 -14.65
N LYS A 193 40.42 4.93 -13.46
CA LYS A 193 40.35 3.46 -13.25
C LYS A 193 38.93 2.98 -12.96
N TYR A 194 37.99 3.90 -12.74
CA TYR A 194 36.63 3.66 -12.30
C TYR A 194 35.64 4.33 -13.26
N ASP A 195 34.46 3.73 -13.40
CA ASP A 195 33.47 4.19 -14.36
C ASP A 195 32.68 5.40 -13.85
N ALA A 196 32.62 6.48 -14.65
CA ALA A 196 32.00 7.75 -14.30
C ALA A 196 32.38 8.27 -12.89
N ILE A 197 33.67 8.50 -12.64
CA ILE A 197 34.20 8.96 -11.33
C ILE A 197 35.17 10.13 -11.50
N TYR A 198 35.13 11.08 -10.55
CA TYR A 198 36.21 12.03 -10.28
C TYR A 198 36.54 12.06 -8.78
N ILE A 199 37.81 12.20 -8.43
CA ILE A 199 38.26 12.27 -7.03
C ILE A 199 38.86 13.65 -6.73
N HIS A 200 38.41 14.25 -5.64
CA HIS A 200 38.80 15.56 -5.12
C HIS A 200 39.50 15.40 -3.74
N PRO A 201 40.39 16.30 -3.30
CA PRO A 201 40.99 16.29 -1.95
C PRO A 201 40.02 16.30 -0.76
N SER A 202 38.71 16.37 -0.97
CA SER A 202 37.69 16.25 0.08
C SER A 202 36.72 15.08 -0.12
N THR A 203 36.88 14.26 -1.16
CA THR A 203 35.96 13.15 -1.46
C THR A 203 35.82 12.20 -0.28
N TYR A 204 36.92 11.76 0.35
CA TYR A 204 36.86 10.86 1.50
C TYR A 204 36.03 11.44 2.66
N ARG A 205 36.43 12.61 3.19
CA ARG A 205 35.69 13.28 4.28
C ARG A 205 34.21 13.53 3.93
N LEU A 206 33.90 13.93 2.69
CA LEU A 206 32.52 14.26 2.31
C LEU A 206 31.67 13.03 2.02
N SER A 207 32.24 11.92 1.52
CA SER A 207 31.56 10.62 1.46
C SER A 207 31.23 10.11 2.87
N LEU A 208 32.15 10.25 3.84
CA LEU A 208 31.84 9.96 5.24
C LEU A 208 30.71 10.86 5.77
N LEU A 209 30.68 12.15 5.41
CA LEU A 209 29.66 13.10 5.83
C LEU A 209 28.28 12.77 5.22
N ALA A 210 28.22 12.36 3.96
CA ALA A 210 27.01 11.92 3.27
C ALA A 210 26.42 10.66 3.91
N VAL A 211 27.23 9.62 4.14
CA VAL A 211 26.79 8.38 4.79
C VAL A 211 26.36 8.65 6.25
N GLY A 212 27.14 9.41 7.02
CA GLY A 212 26.84 9.67 8.43
C GLY A 212 25.58 10.52 8.63
N SER A 213 25.33 11.46 7.72
CA SER A 213 24.06 12.22 7.65
C SER A 213 22.88 11.31 7.32
N THR A 214 23.04 10.39 6.37
CA THR A 214 22.01 9.39 6.01
C THR A 214 21.67 8.48 7.19
N ILE A 215 22.67 7.93 7.87
CA ILE A 215 22.48 7.09 9.06
C ILE A 215 21.72 7.85 10.14
N ASN A 216 22.06 9.12 10.41
CA ASN A 216 21.38 9.90 11.45
C ASN A 216 19.95 10.29 11.08
N LEU A 217 19.64 10.58 9.81
CA LEU A 217 18.25 10.74 9.38
C LEU A 217 17.42 9.47 9.63
N VAL A 218 17.91 8.33 9.12
CA VAL A 218 17.18 7.05 9.16
C VAL A 218 17.03 6.54 10.60
N GLU A 219 18.09 6.61 11.42
CA GLU A 219 18.00 6.25 12.83
C GLU A 219 17.01 7.14 13.60
N SER A 220 16.98 8.47 13.37
CA SER A 220 16.04 9.37 14.04
C SER A 220 14.57 9.10 13.66
N ILE A 221 14.31 8.68 12.42
CA ILE A 221 12.96 8.21 11.99
C ILE A 221 12.59 6.91 12.70
N CYS A 222 13.48 5.91 12.69
CA CYS A 222 13.19 4.62 13.34
C CYS A 222 12.97 4.73 14.86
N LYS A 223 13.74 5.60 15.53
CA LYS A 223 13.62 5.88 16.98
C LYS A 223 12.38 6.72 17.35
N GLY A 224 11.68 7.31 16.38
CA GLY A 224 10.56 8.22 16.65
C GLY A 224 10.99 9.59 17.18
N GLU A 225 12.13 10.10 16.74
CA GLU A 225 12.59 11.48 17.04
C GLU A 225 12.00 12.50 16.04
N ILE A 226 11.59 12.02 14.86
CA ILE A 226 10.93 12.71 13.74
C ILE A 226 10.00 11.72 13.01
N GLN A 227 9.06 12.24 12.22
CA GLN A 227 8.13 11.43 11.44
C GLN A 227 8.78 10.77 10.22
N ASN A 228 9.47 11.61 9.45
CA ASN A 228 10.01 11.39 8.12
C ASN A 228 11.07 12.46 7.87
N GLY A 229 11.76 12.43 6.72
CA GLY A 229 12.66 13.55 6.39
C GLY A 229 13.52 13.35 5.16
N MET A 230 14.34 14.36 4.86
CA MET A 230 15.17 14.42 3.66
C MET A 230 16.65 14.69 3.96
N ALA A 231 17.54 13.92 3.34
CA ALA A 231 18.98 14.14 3.32
C ALA A 231 19.36 14.75 1.96
N ILE A 232 19.68 16.05 1.95
CA ILE A 232 20.14 16.78 0.77
C ILE A 232 21.67 16.72 0.80
N ILE A 233 22.22 15.65 0.22
CA ILE A 233 23.63 15.25 0.38
C ILE A 233 24.33 15.06 -0.96
N ARG A 234 25.67 15.19 -0.94
CA ARG A 234 26.59 14.79 -2.02
C ARG A 234 27.92 14.33 -1.40
N PRO A 235 28.64 13.34 -1.99
CA PRO A 235 28.30 12.60 -3.22
C PRO A 235 27.15 11.60 -3.05
N PRO A 236 26.56 11.11 -4.16
CA PRO A 236 25.59 10.01 -4.17
C PRO A 236 26.22 8.68 -3.72
N GLY A 237 25.39 7.64 -3.58
CA GLY A 237 25.77 6.34 -3.04
C GLY A 237 25.23 5.09 -3.76
N HIS A 238 24.08 5.13 -4.44
CA HIS A 238 23.41 3.90 -4.90
C HIS A 238 24.19 3.02 -5.90
N HIS A 239 25.20 3.58 -6.60
CA HIS A 239 26.13 2.84 -7.47
C HIS A 239 27.43 2.35 -6.79
N ALA A 240 27.71 2.75 -5.54
CA ALA A 240 28.98 2.44 -4.89
C ALA A 240 29.09 0.95 -4.52
N MET A 241 29.90 0.20 -5.25
CA MET A 241 30.08 -1.24 -5.06
C MET A 241 30.96 -1.53 -3.83
N LYS A 242 30.96 -2.78 -3.36
CA LYS A 242 31.76 -3.23 -2.20
C LYS A 242 33.29 -3.08 -2.35
N SER A 243 33.79 -3.07 -3.59
CA SER A 243 35.22 -2.99 -3.92
C SER A 243 35.51 -2.19 -5.22
N GLU A 244 34.56 -1.40 -5.71
CA GLU A 244 34.68 -0.62 -6.96
C GLU A 244 33.89 0.71 -6.79
N TYR A 245 34.46 1.85 -7.19
CA TYR A 245 33.68 3.11 -7.31
C TYR A 245 33.02 3.15 -8.69
N CYS A 246 31.84 3.75 -8.78
CA CYS A 246 31.05 3.76 -10.02
C CYS A 246 30.01 4.89 -9.96
N GLY A 247 29.72 5.55 -11.08
CA GLY A 247 28.56 6.46 -11.21
C GLY A 247 28.52 7.56 -10.15
N TYR A 248 29.61 8.30 -9.99
CA TYR A 248 29.78 9.37 -9.00
C TYR A 248 29.72 8.91 -7.52
N CYS A 249 29.51 7.62 -7.25
CA CYS A 249 29.27 7.08 -5.91
C CYS A 249 30.52 6.43 -5.31
N PHE A 250 30.79 6.74 -4.03
CA PHE A 250 31.97 6.25 -3.31
C PHE A 250 31.65 5.25 -2.20
N PHE A 251 30.63 5.54 -1.38
CA PHE A 251 30.08 4.65 -0.36
C PHE A 251 28.55 4.66 -0.46
N ASN A 252 27.90 3.52 -0.27
CA ASN A 252 26.46 3.39 -0.49
C ASN A 252 25.66 3.91 0.71
N ASN A 253 25.33 5.20 0.67
CA ASN A 253 24.55 5.94 1.65
C ASN A 253 23.34 5.13 2.18
N VAL A 254 22.47 4.71 1.26
CA VAL A 254 21.20 4.02 1.56
C VAL A 254 21.44 2.61 2.12
N ALA A 255 22.31 1.81 1.49
CA ALA A 255 22.54 0.43 1.91
C ALA A 255 23.27 0.32 3.27
N ILE A 256 24.17 1.25 3.58
CA ILE A 256 24.79 1.33 4.91
C ILE A 256 23.75 1.71 5.96
N ALA A 257 22.89 2.69 5.69
CA ALA A 257 21.85 3.13 6.63
C ALA A 257 20.78 2.05 6.89
N ALA A 258 20.33 1.34 5.85
CA ALA A 258 19.41 0.21 5.97
C ALA A 258 20.00 -0.92 6.82
N GLU A 259 21.22 -1.38 6.50
CA GLU A 259 21.89 -2.45 7.25
C GLU A 259 22.18 -2.04 8.70
N LYS A 260 22.49 -0.76 8.93
CA LYS A 260 22.68 -0.19 10.27
C LYS A 260 21.43 -0.30 11.14
N VAL A 261 20.23 0.00 10.61
CA VAL A 261 18.98 -0.13 11.38
C VAL A 261 18.51 -1.58 11.53
N LEU A 262 18.78 -2.47 10.56
CA LEU A 262 18.59 -3.91 10.72
C LEU A 262 19.47 -4.47 11.84
N CYS A 263 20.77 -4.22 11.79
CA CYS A 263 21.74 -4.66 12.82
C CYS A 263 21.40 -4.12 14.22
N ASN A 264 20.86 -2.91 14.31
CA ASN A 264 20.41 -2.30 15.56
C ASN A 264 19.00 -2.77 16.01
N ASN A 265 18.27 -3.57 15.22
CA ASN A 265 16.86 -3.96 15.43
C ASN A 265 15.89 -2.76 15.53
N LEU A 266 16.17 -1.70 14.76
CA LEU A 266 15.36 -0.47 14.67
C LEU A 266 14.34 -0.50 13.51
N ALA A 267 14.52 -1.42 12.56
CA ALA A 267 13.59 -1.79 11.51
C ALA A 267 13.72 -3.31 11.25
N SER A 268 12.72 -3.93 10.62
CA SER A 268 12.69 -5.38 10.35
C SER A 268 12.28 -5.74 8.92
N LYS A 269 11.59 -4.84 8.21
CA LYS A 269 11.13 -4.97 6.82
C LYS A 269 11.27 -3.63 6.11
N ILE A 270 12.40 -3.44 5.42
CA ILE A 270 12.73 -2.19 4.75
C ILE A 270 12.32 -2.27 3.28
N LEU A 271 11.63 -1.25 2.78
CA LEU A 271 11.43 -1.05 1.35
C LEU A 271 12.35 0.09 0.87
N ILE A 272 13.29 -0.24 -0.02
CA ILE A 272 14.11 0.74 -0.74
C ILE A 272 13.43 1.00 -2.09
N VAL A 273 13.00 2.23 -2.32
CA VAL A 273 12.45 2.68 -3.61
C VAL A 273 13.50 3.55 -4.28
N ASP A 274 14.09 3.05 -5.37
CA ASP A 274 14.99 3.80 -6.22
C ASP A 274 14.23 4.32 -7.45
N TRP A 275 14.07 5.64 -7.50
CA TRP A 275 13.43 6.33 -8.63
C TRP A 275 14.42 7.17 -9.44
N ASP A 276 15.72 7.06 -9.12
CA ASP A 276 16.79 7.58 -9.97
C ASP A 276 16.72 6.89 -11.34
N VAL A 277 17.01 7.63 -12.41
CA VAL A 277 16.90 7.08 -13.77
C VAL A 277 17.95 6.02 -14.07
N HIS A 278 18.98 5.87 -13.22
CA HIS A 278 20.01 4.85 -13.34
C HIS A 278 19.76 3.69 -12.38
N HIS A 279 20.11 2.47 -12.80
CA HIS A 279 19.99 1.32 -11.91
C HIS A 279 21.05 1.36 -10.80
N GLY A 280 20.62 1.49 -9.53
CA GLY A 280 21.44 1.32 -8.32
C GLY A 280 21.93 -0.11 -8.10
N GLN A 281 22.71 -0.62 -9.05
CA GLN A 281 23.24 -1.99 -9.14
C GLN A 281 24.00 -2.44 -7.89
N ALA A 282 24.64 -1.52 -7.17
CA ALA A 282 25.31 -1.85 -5.92
C ALA A 282 24.30 -2.07 -4.79
N THR A 283 23.25 -1.26 -4.70
CA THR A 283 22.15 -1.45 -3.73
C THR A 283 21.44 -2.79 -3.96
N GLN A 284 21.14 -3.13 -5.22
CA GLN A 284 20.68 -4.49 -5.61
C GLN A 284 21.62 -5.58 -5.05
N GLN A 285 22.92 -5.51 -5.36
CA GLN A 285 23.89 -6.54 -4.95
C GLN A 285 24.10 -6.62 -3.43
N MET A 286 23.88 -5.53 -2.69
CA MET A 286 24.04 -5.47 -1.24
C MET A 286 22.89 -6.11 -0.45
N PHE A 287 21.78 -6.48 -1.09
CA PHE A 287 20.62 -7.13 -0.48
C PHE A 287 20.03 -8.29 -1.30
N TYR A 288 20.71 -8.74 -2.37
CA TYR A 288 20.20 -9.71 -3.34
C TYR A 288 19.79 -11.08 -2.75
N ASP A 289 20.30 -11.43 -1.56
CA ASP A 289 20.01 -12.65 -0.80
C ASP A 289 19.19 -12.41 0.50
N ASN A 290 18.72 -11.17 0.75
CA ASN A 290 18.15 -10.75 2.03
C ASN A 290 16.65 -10.36 1.94
N PRO A 291 15.70 -11.23 2.36
CA PRO A 291 14.26 -10.94 2.30
C PRO A 291 13.77 -9.91 3.32
N GLN A 292 14.63 -9.37 4.20
CA GLN A 292 14.27 -8.25 5.07
C GLN A 292 14.29 -6.89 4.35
N VAL A 293 14.86 -6.84 3.13
CA VAL A 293 14.95 -5.63 2.32
C VAL A 293 14.38 -5.93 0.94
N ILE A 294 13.36 -5.19 0.55
CA ILE A 294 12.97 -5.11 -0.87
C ILE A 294 13.72 -3.95 -1.48
N TYR A 295 14.44 -4.22 -2.57
CA TYR A 295 14.97 -3.19 -3.45
C TYR A 295 14.10 -3.11 -4.70
N PHE A 296 13.60 -1.92 -5.02
CA PHE A 296 12.72 -1.66 -6.15
C PHE A 296 13.28 -0.49 -6.96
N SER A 297 13.64 -0.69 -8.24
CA SER A 297 14.29 0.32 -9.07
C SER A 297 13.57 0.56 -10.40
N ILE A 298 13.32 1.84 -10.71
CA ILE A 298 12.75 2.29 -12.00
C ILE A 298 13.80 3.07 -12.77
N HIS A 299 14.41 2.47 -13.80
CA HIS A 299 15.59 3.03 -14.46
C HIS A 299 15.53 2.90 -15.98
N ARG A 300 16.14 3.86 -16.71
CA ARG A 300 16.44 3.75 -18.14
C ARG A 300 17.34 2.53 -18.36
N TYR A 301 17.05 1.78 -19.42
CA TYR A 301 17.73 0.51 -19.72
C TYR A 301 17.87 0.27 -21.21
N GLU A 302 16.84 0.58 -22.00
CA GLU A 302 16.86 0.50 -23.48
C GLU A 302 17.41 -0.84 -24.01
N ASN A 303 16.97 -1.95 -23.41
CA ASN A 303 17.44 -3.31 -23.73
C ASN A 303 18.93 -3.54 -23.42
N GLY A 304 19.47 -2.83 -22.43
CA GLY A 304 20.87 -2.87 -22.01
C GLY A 304 21.77 -1.86 -22.73
N GLU A 305 21.27 -1.04 -23.64
CA GLU A 305 22.09 -0.03 -24.32
C GLU A 305 22.45 1.16 -23.40
N PHE A 306 21.67 1.42 -22.35
CA PHE A 306 21.92 2.52 -21.41
C PHE A 306 22.76 2.10 -20.19
N TRP A 307 23.54 3.07 -19.70
CA TRP A 307 24.42 2.93 -18.53
C TRP A 307 23.62 2.59 -17.25
N PRO A 308 24.08 1.67 -16.37
CA PRO A 308 25.41 1.06 -16.28
C PRO A 308 25.62 -0.20 -17.13
N ASN A 309 24.86 -0.41 -18.22
CA ASN A 309 25.19 -1.42 -19.23
C ASN A 309 25.21 -2.88 -18.68
N LEU A 310 24.41 -3.14 -17.64
CA LEU A 310 24.35 -4.44 -16.97
C LEU A 310 23.11 -5.24 -17.35
N ARG A 311 23.32 -6.51 -17.72
CA ARG A 311 22.24 -7.48 -17.88
C ARG A 311 21.47 -7.70 -16.57
N GLU A 312 22.16 -7.59 -15.43
CA GLU A 312 21.64 -7.72 -14.07
C GLU A 312 20.58 -6.66 -13.70
N SER A 313 20.46 -5.55 -14.45
CA SER A 313 19.41 -4.53 -14.29
C SER A 313 18.05 -4.97 -14.85
N ASN A 314 17.97 -6.12 -15.52
CA ASN A 314 16.77 -6.54 -16.25
C ASN A 314 15.74 -7.20 -15.32
N PHE A 315 14.44 -7.13 -15.66
CA PHE A 315 13.28 -7.54 -14.83
C PHE A 315 13.23 -9.01 -14.37
N HIS A 316 14.16 -9.84 -14.86
CA HIS A 316 14.27 -11.27 -14.55
C HIS A 316 15.36 -11.60 -13.51
N PHE A 317 16.07 -10.60 -12.99
CA PHE A 317 16.99 -10.71 -11.86
C PHE A 317 16.25 -10.36 -10.56
N VAL A 318 15.61 -11.36 -9.96
CA VAL A 318 14.64 -11.20 -8.86
C VAL A 318 15.20 -11.44 -7.46
N GLY A 319 16.52 -11.63 -7.33
CA GLY A 319 17.18 -12.10 -6.10
C GLY A 319 17.66 -13.56 -6.21
N ASP A 320 18.36 -14.02 -5.19
CA ASP A 320 18.84 -15.41 -5.03
C ASP A 320 18.71 -15.92 -3.58
N ASP A 321 18.89 -17.22 -3.38
CA ASP A 321 18.78 -17.92 -2.09
C ASP A 321 17.53 -17.55 -1.26
N LEU A 322 17.65 -16.74 -0.20
CA LEU A 322 16.51 -16.31 0.62
C LEU A 322 15.85 -15.02 0.11
N GLY A 323 16.56 -14.24 -0.72
CA GLY A 323 16.07 -13.01 -1.35
C GLY A 323 15.39 -13.23 -2.70
N GLU A 324 15.26 -14.46 -3.20
CA GLU A 324 14.59 -14.73 -4.47
C GLU A 324 13.11 -14.31 -4.42
N GLY A 325 12.77 -13.29 -5.21
CA GLY A 325 11.48 -12.59 -5.23
C GLY A 325 11.51 -11.17 -4.64
N TYR A 326 12.58 -10.74 -3.97
CA TYR A 326 12.64 -9.46 -3.22
C TYR A 326 13.38 -8.33 -3.96
N ASN A 327 13.93 -8.60 -5.16
CA ASN A 327 14.61 -7.59 -5.99
C ASN A 327 13.78 -7.24 -7.24
N PHE A 328 13.20 -6.04 -7.27
CA PHE A 328 12.32 -5.57 -8.34
C PHE A 328 13.04 -4.60 -9.29
N ASN A 329 13.31 -5.06 -10.51
CA ASN A 329 13.81 -4.19 -11.58
C ASN A 329 12.70 -3.84 -12.57
N VAL A 330 12.49 -2.54 -12.81
CA VAL A 330 11.53 -2.00 -13.78
C VAL A 330 12.27 -1.25 -14.91
N PRO A 331 12.86 -1.98 -15.87
CA PRO A 331 13.72 -1.40 -16.91
C PRO A 331 12.92 -0.67 -17.99
N LEU A 332 13.11 0.64 -18.10
CA LEU A 332 12.51 1.49 -19.12
C LEU A 332 13.22 1.29 -20.46
N ASN A 333 12.53 0.63 -21.38
CA ASN A 333 13.08 0.22 -22.69
C ASN A 333 12.99 1.31 -23.79
N LYS A 334 12.63 2.54 -23.42
CA LYS A 334 12.68 3.77 -24.24
C LYS A 334 12.86 4.98 -23.33
N ILE A 335 13.43 6.05 -23.86
CA ILE A 335 13.30 7.42 -23.34
C ILE A 335 11.85 7.96 -23.43
N GLY A 336 11.61 9.15 -22.88
CA GLY A 336 10.35 9.88 -23.03
C GLY A 336 9.21 9.46 -22.08
N MET A 337 9.50 8.69 -21.03
CA MET A 337 8.48 8.23 -20.07
C MET A 337 7.87 9.40 -19.31
N THR A 338 6.55 9.37 -19.14
CA THR A 338 5.74 10.49 -18.64
C THR A 338 5.25 10.25 -17.20
N ASN A 339 4.59 11.26 -16.62
CA ASN A 339 3.84 11.12 -15.37
C ASN A 339 2.93 9.88 -15.35
N ALA A 340 2.26 9.58 -16.47
CA ALA A 340 1.34 8.44 -16.58
C ALA A 340 2.07 7.09 -16.54
N ASP A 341 3.27 7.00 -17.11
CA ASP A 341 4.09 5.78 -17.07
C ASP A 341 4.54 5.49 -15.63
N TYR A 342 5.06 6.49 -14.92
CA TYR A 342 5.52 6.32 -13.53
C TYR A 342 4.37 6.06 -12.54
N LEU A 343 3.23 6.75 -12.68
CA LEU A 343 2.04 6.46 -11.88
C LEU A 343 1.51 5.03 -12.13
N ALA A 344 1.58 4.54 -13.37
CA ALA A 344 1.21 3.16 -13.68
C ALA A 344 2.17 2.14 -13.04
N ILE A 345 3.49 2.35 -13.05
CA ILE A 345 4.45 1.48 -12.35
C ILE A 345 4.11 1.40 -10.86
N PHE A 346 3.78 2.54 -10.24
CA PHE A 346 3.41 2.60 -8.84
C PHE A 346 2.12 1.83 -8.55
N GLN A 347 1.05 2.07 -9.32
CA GLN A 347 -0.28 1.47 -9.12
C GLN A 347 -0.31 -0.04 -9.48
N GLN A 348 0.47 -0.48 -10.46
CA GLN A 348 0.43 -1.84 -11.00
C GLN A 348 1.47 -2.78 -10.38
N VAL A 349 2.58 -2.24 -9.85
CA VAL A 349 3.69 -3.05 -9.31
C VAL A 349 4.02 -2.65 -7.87
N LEU A 350 4.52 -1.42 -7.64
CA LEU A 350 5.09 -1.04 -6.34
C LEU A 350 4.07 -1.13 -5.19
N LEU A 351 2.89 -0.52 -5.35
CA LEU A 351 1.89 -0.46 -4.28
C LEU A 351 1.25 -1.82 -3.99
N PRO A 352 0.81 -2.64 -4.97
CA PRO A 352 0.35 -4.01 -4.70
C PRO A 352 1.34 -4.85 -3.87
N MET A 353 2.62 -4.83 -4.22
CA MET A 353 3.66 -5.54 -3.44
C MET A 353 3.88 -4.89 -2.06
N ALA A 354 3.97 -3.56 -1.97
CA ALA A 354 4.26 -2.90 -0.70
C ALA A 354 3.13 -3.08 0.33
N TYR A 355 1.88 -3.23 -0.13
CA TYR A 355 0.73 -3.59 0.72
C TYR A 355 0.70 -5.07 1.10
N GLU A 356 1.30 -5.98 0.33
CA GLU A 356 1.51 -7.36 0.77
C GLU A 356 2.67 -7.46 1.79
N PHE A 357 3.78 -6.76 1.53
CA PHE A 357 4.99 -6.74 2.36
C PHE A 357 4.78 -6.04 3.70
N GLN A 358 4.02 -4.95 3.74
CA GLN A 358 3.83 -4.07 4.91
C GLN A 358 5.17 -3.66 5.57
N PRO A 359 6.00 -2.82 4.90
CA PRO A 359 7.29 -2.38 5.44
C PRO A 359 7.13 -1.58 6.74
N ASP A 360 8.14 -1.62 7.61
CA ASP A 360 8.23 -0.80 8.84
C ASP A 360 9.20 0.40 8.73
N LEU A 361 9.89 0.49 7.59
CA LEU A 361 10.65 1.66 7.14
C LEU A 361 10.64 1.72 5.60
N ILE A 362 10.52 2.91 5.03
CA ILE A 362 10.79 3.17 3.61
C ILE A 362 11.99 4.11 3.48
N ILE A 363 12.93 3.78 2.59
CA ILE A 363 14.00 4.67 2.17
C ILE A 363 13.86 4.90 0.66
N VAL A 364 13.87 6.16 0.23
CA VAL A 364 13.83 6.53 -1.19
C VAL A 364 15.23 6.96 -1.62
N SER A 365 15.84 6.19 -2.52
CA SER A 365 16.98 6.64 -3.33
C SER A 365 16.44 7.64 -4.35
N ALA A 366 16.66 8.91 -4.09
CA ALA A 366 15.92 10.01 -4.70
C ALA A 366 16.76 10.77 -5.72
N GLY A 367 16.98 10.15 -6.88
CA GLY A 367 17.41 10.85 -8.08
C GLY A 367 16.32 11.73 -8.66
N TYR A 368 16.71 12.76 -9.41
CA TYR A 368 15.78 13.65 -10.14
C TYR A 368 16.22 13.84 -11.59
N ASP A 369 16.82 12.80 -12.17
CA ASP A 369 17.26 12.71 -13.56
C ASP A 369 16.23 12.06 -14.48
N ALA A 370 15.21 11.39 -13.92
CA ALA A 370 13.98 11.11 -14.65
C ALA A 370 13.06 12.34 -14.79
N ALA A 371 13.43 13.49 -14.19
CA ALA A 371 12.70 14.74 -14.32
C ALA A 371 12.93 15.40 -15.69
N LEU A 372 11.89 16.08 -16.19
CA LEU A 372 11.88 16.79 -17.46
C LEU A 372 13.16 17.62 -17.67
N GLY A 373 13.82 17.37 -18.80
CA GLY A 373 14.97 18.13 -19.26
C GLY A 373 16.33 17.67 -18.74
N CYS A 374 16.43 16.60 -17.94
CA CYS A 374 17.72 16.02 -17.59
C CYS A 374 18.46 15.46 -18.81
N PRO A 375 19.76 15.77 -19.01
CA PRO A 375 20.54 15.26 -20.15
C PRO A 375 20.80 13.75 -20.11
N GLU A 376 20.91 13.15 -18.92
CA GLU A 376 21.18 11.70 -18.76
C GLU A 376 19.91 10.84 -18.96
N GLY A 377 18.79 11.27 -18.38
CA GLY A 377 17.59 10.43 -18.29
C GLY A 377 16.66 10.52 -19.50
N GLU A 378 16.57 11.68 -20.15
CA GLU A 378 15.68 11.92 -21.31
C GLU A 378 14.19 11.54 -21.06
N MET A 379 13.75 11.56 -19.79
CA MET A 379 12.37 11.32 -19.39
C MET A 379 11.60 12.64 -19.20
N LEU A 380 10.27 12.53 -19.08
CA LEU A 380 9.31 13.65 -19.09
C LEU A 380 8.47 13.71 -17.79
N ILE A 381 9.03 13.29 -16.66
CA ILE A 381 8.35 13.47 -15.36
C ILE A 381 8.32 14.97 -15.01
N THR A 382 7.15 15.53 -14.77
CA THR A 382 7.03 16.93 -14.32
C THR A 382 7.35 17.02 -12.82
N PRO A 383 7.98 18.10 -12.33
CA PRO A 383 8.39 18.21 -10.92
C PRO A 383 7.26 17.98 -9.91
N ALA A 384 6.02 18.30 -10.28
CA ALA A 384 4.84 18.03 -9.46
C ALA A 384 4.61 16.52 -9.24
N CYS A 385 4.89 15.65 -10.22
CA CYS A 385 4.63 14.21 -10.13
C CYS A 385 5.35 13.52 -8.97
N TYR A 386 6.58 13.95 -8.64
CA TYR A 386 7.31 13.44 -7.46
C TYR A 386 6.55 13.64 -6.13
N ALA A 387 5.69 14.66 -6.03
CA ALA A 387 4.79 14.84 -4.90
C ALA A 387 3.76 13.70 -4.79
N HIS A 388 3.27 13.17 -5.92
CA HIS A 388 2.28 12.07 -5.95
C HIS A 388 2.96 10.72 -5.69
N LEU A 389 4.13 10.49 -6.30
CA LEU A 389 4.95 9.30 -6.05
C LEU A 389 5.27 9.18 -4.56
N LEU A 390 5.82 10.22 -3.93
CA LEU A 390 6.06 10.23 -2.48
C LEU A 390 4.78 10.12 -1.66
N SER A 391 3.71 10.83 -2.02
CA SER A 391 2.45 10.80 -1.27
C SER A 391 1.91 9.37 -1.18
N SER A 392 2.00 8.58 -2.25
CA SER A 392 1.57 7.18 -2.23
C SER A 392 2.32 6.31 -1.20
N LEU A 393 3.58 6.64 -0.90
CA LEU A 393 4.42 5.93 0.08
C LEU A 393 4.16 6.40 1.52
N LEU A 394 3.71 7.64 1.74
CA LEU A 394 3.50 8.20 3.09
C LEU A 394 2.37 7.54 3.90
N CYS A 395 1.49 6.77 3.27
CA CYS A 395 0.49 5.95 3.97
C CYS A 395 1.03 4.59 4.46
N LEU A 396 2.18 4.14 3.96
CA LEU A 396 2.85 2.90 4.38
C LEU A 396 3.86 3.18 5.50
N ALA A 397 4.31 2.11 6.19
CA ALA A 397 5.27 2.18 7.31
C ALA A 397 4.88 3.18 8.42
N SER A 398 3.59 3.47 8.59
CA SER A 398 3.07 4.58 9.42
C SER A 398 3.81 5.90 9.19
N GLY A 399 4.05 6.24 7.91
CA GLY A 399 4.69 7.47 7.47
C GLY A 399 6.21 7.54 7.71
N LYS A 400 6.88 6.45 8.11
CA LYS A 400 8.34 6.39 8.30
C LYS A 400 9.07 6.33 6.95
N VAL A 401 9.28 7.50 6.34
CA VAL A 401 9.93 7.65 5.03
C VAL A 401 11.18 8.54 5.13
N ALA A 402 12.32 8.03 4.68
CA ALA A 402 13.56 8.80 4.49
C ALA A 402 13.80 9.03 3.00
N VAL A 403 14.07 10.27 2.58
CA VAL A 403 14.36 10.64 1.18
C VAL A 403 15.83 11.05 1.07
N ILE A 404 16.63 10.31 0.32
CA ILE A 404 18.09 10.49 0.25
C ILE A 404 18.46 10.93 -1.17
N LEU A 405 19.08 12.11 -1.33
CA LEU A 405 19.42 12.64 -2.65
C LEU A 405 20.50 11.77 -3.34
N GLU A 406 20.20 11.31 -4.55
CA GLU A 406 21.13 10.56 -5.42
C GLU A 406 21.48 11.43 -6.66
N GLY A 407 20.98 11.10 -7.86
CA GLY A 407 21.22 11.79 -9.13
C GLY A 407 20.29 12.97 -9.46
N GLY A 408 20.18 13.33 -10.74
CA GLY A 408 19.50 14.53 -11.25
C GLY A 408 20.43 15.68 -11.59
N TYR A 409 20.47 16.09 -12.86
CA TYR A 409 21.52 16.97 -13.42
C TYR A 409 21.00 18.23 -14.13
N CYS A 410 19.74 18.28 -14.58
CA CYS A 410 19.11 19.56 -14.93
C CYS A 410 18.77 20.32 -13.64
N LEU A 411 19.59 21.32 -13.28
CA LEU A 411 19.48 22.03 -11.99
C LEU A 411 18.09 22.61 -11.71
N LYS A 412 17.34 22.99 -12.75
CA LYS A 412 16.01 23.60 -12.64
C LYS A 412 14.93 22.59 -12.27
N SER A 413 14.86 21.45 -12.96
CA SER A 413 13.91 20.38 -12.61
C SER A 413 14.33 19.59 -11.37
N LEU A 414 15.64 19.40 -11.13
CA LEU A 414 16.19 18.87 -9.88
C LEU A 414 15.71 19.69 -8.67
N SER A 415 15.96 21.01 -8.68
CA SER A 415 15.68 21.85 -7.50
C SER A 415 14.19 22.04 -7.25
N GLU A 416 13.36 22.12 -8.29
CA GLU A 416 11.90 22.10 -8.13
C GLU A 416 11.43 20.76 -7.57
N SER A 417 11.82 19.64 -8.18
CA SER A 417 11.34 18.30 -7.79
C SER A 417 11.72 17.96 -6.35
N ALA A 418 12.98 18.22 -5.96
CA ALA A 418 13.44 18.02 -4.59
C ALA A 418 12.68 18.88 -3.56
N ALA A 419 12.41 20.15 -3.89
CA ALA A 419 11.62 21.02 -3.03
C ALA A 419 10.15 20.57 -2.95
N LEU A 420 9.57 20.08 -4.06
CA LEU A 420 8.21 19.54 -4.05
C LEU A 420 8.10 18.20 -3.31
N THR A 421 9.15 17.37 -3.32
CA THR A 421 9.28 16.19 -2.45
C THR A 421 9.32 16.61 -0.97
N LEU A 422 10.13 17.60 -0.59
CA LEU A 422 10.20 18.09 0.80
C LEU A 422 8.88 18.72 1.27
N ARG A 423 8.22 19.50 0.42
CA ARG A 423 6.91 20.11 0.66
C ARG A 423 5.81 19.04 0.87
N THR A 424 5.89 17.91 0.16
CA THR A 424 5.04 16.73 0.42
C THR A 424 5.43 15.99 1.70
N LEU A 425 6.73 15.81 2.01
CA LEU A 425 7.16 15.23 3.30
C LEU A 425 6.57 16.02 4.48
N LEU A 426 6.50 17.35 4.37
CA LEU A 426 5.90 18.28 5.33
C LEU A 426 4.35 18.22 5.42
N SER A 427 3.68 17.44 4.57
CA SER A 427 2.22 17.31 4.50
C SER A 427 1.49 18.64 4.18
N ASP A 428 2.04 19.38 3.22
CA ASP A 428 1.24 20.26 2.35
C ASP A 428 0.56 19.42 1.24
N PRO A 429 -0.48 19.92 0.53
CA PRO A 429 -1.21 19.17 -0.49
C PRO A 429 -0.35 18.88 -1.71
N CYS A 430 -0.59 17.76 -2.41
CA CYS A 430 -0.03 17.53 -3.74
C CYS A 430 -0.59 18.57 -4.72
N PRO A 431 0.24 19.18 -5.60
CA PRO A 431 -0.28 20.09 -6.63
C PRO A 431 -1.21 19.34 -7.58
N MET A 432 -2.06 20.05 -8.33
CA MET A 432 -2.75 19.40 -9.44
C MET A 432 -1.76 19.15 -10.59
N LEU A 433 -1.73 17.91 -11.10
CA LEU A 433 -0.96 17.58 -12.30
C LEU A 433 -1.61 18.16 -13.55
N GLU A 434 -0.82 18.24 -14.60
CA GLU A 434 -1.27 18.44 -15.97
C GLU A 434 -2.22 17.30 -16.41
N THR A 435 -3.02 17.50 -17.45
CA THR A 435 -3.81 16.40 -18.04
C THR A 435 -2.87 15.29 -18.49
N LEU A 436 -3.04 14.09 -17.92
CA LEU A 436 -2.13 12.98 -18.16
C LEU A 436 -2.20 12.48 -19.60
N THR A 437 -1.02 12.19 -20.15
CA THR A 437 -0.82 11.31 -21.30
C THR A 437 -1.31 9.89 -21.02
N LEU A 438 -1.45 9.06 -22.05
CA LEU A 438 -1.67 7.64 -21.85
C LEU A 438 -0.35 6.93 -21.52
N PRO A 439 -0.32 5.95 -20.60
CA PRO A 439 0.86 5.12 -20.38
C PRO A 439 1.29 4.44 -21.68
N SER A 440 2.59 4.43 -21.94
CA SER A 440 3.14 3.89 -23.18
C SER A 440 2.96 2.38 -23.32
N ILE A 441 2.91 1.88 -24.56
CA ILE A 441 2.97 0.43 -24.82
C ILE A 441 4.27 -0.17 -24.25
N SER A 442 5.36 0.61 -24.22
CA SER A 442 6.63 0.19 -23.65
C SER A 442 6.57 0.00 -22.13
N ILE A 443 5.83 0.85 -21.40
CA ILE A 443 5.66 0.65 -19.95
C ILE A 443 4.69 -0.46 -19.63
N ARG A 444 3.61 -0.63 -20.41
CA ARG A 444 2.72 -1.78 -20.29
C ARG A 444 3.48 -3.09 -20.39
N ASP A 445 4.36 -3.20 -21.37
CA ASP A 445 5.17 -4.40 -21.61
C ASP A 445 6.21 -4.60 -20.49
N THR A 446 6.81 -3.52 -19.98
CA THR A 446 7.74 -3.56 -18.83
C THR A 446 7.04 -4.00 -17.53
N ILE A 447 5.85 -3.47 -17.26
CA ILE A 447 4.99 -3.83 -16.11
C ILE A 447 4.59 -5.31 -16.21
N LEU A 448 4.10 -5.77 -17.36
CA LEU A 448 3.69 -7.16 -17.57
C LEU A 448 4.86 -8.15 -17.44
N ASN A 449 6.05 -7.79 -17.94
CA ASN A 449 7.28 -8.56 -17.73
C ASN A 449 7.65 -8.66 -16.24
N THR A 450 7.53 -7.57 -15.49
CA THR A 450 7.84 -7.52 -14.05
C THR A 450 6.82 -8.31 -13.23
N ILE A 451 5.53 -8.16 -13.51
CA ILE A 451 4.44 -8.93 -12.89
C ILE A 451 4.65 -10.44 -13.17
N TYR A 452 5.02 -10.82 -14.40
CA TYR A 452 5.29 -12.22 -14.75
C TYR A 452 6.41 -12.84 -13.91
N THR A 453 7.53 -12.15 -13.74
CA THR A 453 8.67 -12.70 -12.98
C THR A 453 8.42 -12.74 -11.48
N HIS A 454 7.56 -11.87 -10.94
CA HIS A 454 7.27 -11.79 -9.50
C HIS A 454 6.01 -12.56 -9.05
N LYS A 455 5.11 -12.93 -9.96
CA LYS A 455 3.90 -13.75 -9.71
C LYS A 455 4.13 -15.05 -8.91
N PRO A 456 5.27 -15.78 -9.03
CA PRO A 456 5.53 -16.96 -8.21
C PRO A 456 5.75 -16.67 -6.72
N TYR A 457 6.16 -15.44 -6.37
CA TYR A 457 6.60 -15.06 -5.02
C TYR A 457 5.57 -14.19 -4.29
N TRP A 458 4.88 -13.31 -5.03
CA TRP A 458 3.93 -12.33 -4.49
C TRP A 458 2.49 -12.67 -4.85
N LYS A 459 1.63 -12.81 -3.84
CA LYS A 459 0.22 -13.15 -4.05
C LYS A 459 -0.56 -11.98 -4.67
N CYS A 460 -0.11 -10.74 -4.48
CA CYS A 460 -0.67 -9.53 -5.09
C CYS A 460 -0.65 -9.56 -6.63
N TYR A 461 0.16 -10.44 -7.25
CA TYR A 461 0.16 -10.65 -8.71
C TYR A 461 -0.52 -11.95 -9.14
N GLN A 462 -0.95 -12.79 -8.20
CA GLN A 462 -1.53 -14.10 -8.51
C GLN A 462 -2.92 -13.97 -9.16
N TYR A 463 -3.63 -12.84 -8.97
CA TYR A 463 -4.90 -12.58 -9.65
C TYR A 463 -4.79 -12.30 -11.16
N GLN A 464 -3.65 -11.82 -11.67
CA GLN A 464 -3.47 -11.56 -13.12
C GLN A 464 -3.80 -12.82 -13.94
N ASP A 465 -4.65 -12.71 -14.96
CA ASP A 465 -5.10 -13.88 -15.74
C ASP A 465 -3.92 -14.63 -16.39
N THR A 466 -4.10 -15.94 -16.63
CA THR A 466 -3.07 -16.78 -17.26
C THR A 466 -3.59 -17.66 -18.39
N TYR A 467 -2.72 -17.99 -19.34
CA TYR A 467 -2.98 -18.89 -20.46
C TYR A 467 -1.87 -19.96 -20.57
N SER A 468 -2.15 -21.07 -21.28
CA SER A 468 -1.12 -22.05 -21.64
C SER A 468 -0.61 -21.75 -23.04
N ILE A 469 0.71 -21.73 -23.22
CA ILE A 469 1.33 -21.59 -24.55
C ILE A 469 1.08 -22.83 -25.44
N ASN A 470 0.70 -23.96 -24.84
CA ASN A 470 0.47 -25.22 -25.54
C ASN A 470 -0.98 -25.41 -26.04
N SER A 471 -1.91 -24.52 -25.65
CA SER A 471 -3.30 -24.58 -26.12
C SER A 471 -3.52 -23.72 -27.37
N THR A 472 -4.10 -24.31 -28.41
CA THR A 472 -4.57 -23.56 -29.59
C THR A 472 -5.70 -22.59 -29.18
N PRO A 473 -5.61 -21.29 -29.51
CA PRO A 473 -6.70 -20.34 -29.28
C PRO A 473 -7.96 -20.74 -30.04
N ASN A 474 -9.12 -20.65 -29.38
CA ASN A 474 -10.42 -21.00 -29.96
C ASN A 474 -11.01 -19.87 -30.83
N ASN A 475 -10.52 -18.64 -30.65
CA ASN A 475 -10.98 -17.47 -31.41
C ASN A 475 -9.86 -16.42 -31.60
N LYS A 476 -10.19 -15.30 -32.27
CA LYS A 476 -9.24 -14.20 -32.52
C LYS A 476 -9.05 -13.26 -31.33
N GLU A 477 -10.05 -13.12 -30.45
CA GLU A 477 -9.99 -12.19 -29.31
C GLU A 477 -9.03 -12.68 -28.23
N GLU A 478 -9.00 -14.00 -27.98
CA GLU A 478 -8.03 -14.67 -27.10
C GLU A 478 -6.58 -14.34 -27.49
N ASN A 479 -6.25 -14.33 -28.79
CA ASN A 479 -4.91 -13.96 -29.27
C ASN A 479 -4.55 -12.49 -28.99
N THR A 480 -5.52 -11.59 -29.00
CA THR A 480 -5.28 -10.14 -28.78
C THR A 480 -5.19 -9.75 -27.30
N ASN A 481 -5.58 -10.64 -26.38
CA ASN A 481 -5.61 -10.35 -24.93
C ASN A 481 -4.53 -11.11 -24.14
N GLN A 482 -3.58 -11.76 -24.82
CA GLN A 482 -2.41 -12.43 -24.24
C GLN A 482 -1.15 -11.56 -24.38
N TYR A 483 -0.24 -11.67 -23.41
CA TYR A 483 1.10 -11.08 -23.47
C TYR A 483 2.16 -12.16 -23.28
N LEU A 484 3.19 -12.17 -24.14
CA LEU A 484 4.32 -13.07 -24.05
C LEU A 484 5.57 -12.30 -23.56
N PRO A 485 6.08 -12.58 -22.35
CA PRO A 485 7.33 -12.00 -21.84
C PRO A 485 8.53 -12.27 -22.75
N VAL A 486 9.35 -11.24 -22.99
CA VAL A 486 10.56 -11.32 -23.84
C VAL A 486 11.73 -10.67 -23.12
N ILE A 487 12.84 -11.41 -23.00
CA ILE A 487 14.12 -10.85 -22.57
C ILE A 487 14.87 -10.35 -23.81
N ILE A 488 15.20 -9.06 -23.82
CA ILE A 488 16.12 -8.46 -24.79
C ILE A 488 17.33 -7.91 -24.02
N PHE A 489 18.53 -8.23 -24.51
CA PHE A 489 19.80 -7.61 -24.15
C PHE A 489 20.62 -7.50 -25.43
N LYS A 490 21.13 -6.31 -25.75
CA LYS A 490 21.78 -6.02 -27.04
C LYS A 490 23.31 -5.96 -27.00
N GLU A 491 23.90 -5.85 -25.81
CA GLU A 491 25.27 -5.40 -25.63
C GLU A 491 26.32 -6.54 -25.54
N THR A 492 27.60 -6.17 -25.44
CA THR A 492 28.74 -7.10 -25.40
C THR A 492 29.76 -6.67 -24.34
N ASP A 493 30.00 -7.52 -23.33
CA ASP A 493 30.91 -7.28 -22.18
C ASP A 493 32.33 -6.83 -22.58
N VAL A 494 32.58 -5.52 -22.68
CA VAL A 494 33.93 -4.95 -22.88
C VAL A 494 34.13 -3.71 -21.99
N ARG A 495 34.39 -3.93 -20.70
CA ARG A 495 34.87 -2.84 -19.82
C ARG A 495 36.24 -2.32 -20.32
N PRO A 496 36.44 -1.00 -20.47
CA PRO A 496 37.74 -0.45 -20.81
C PRO A 496 38.72 -0.58 -19.64
N LYS A 497 40.03 -0.44 -19.92
CA LYS A 497 41.07 -0.44 -18.86
C LYS A 497 41.31 0.93 -18.23
N VAL A 498 40.84 1.97 -18.91
CA VAL A 498 40.93 3.37 -18.53
C VAL A 498 39.65 4.03 -19.03
N TYR A 499 38.97 4.76 -18.16
CA TYR A 499 37.76 5.53 -18.46
C TYR A 499 38.12 6.98 -18.78
N GLU A 500 37.34 7.64 -19.62
CA GLU A 500 37.53 9.05 -19.95
C GLU A 500 37.06 9.94 -18.79
N THR A 501 37.85 10.97 -18.46
CA THR A 501 37.68 11.80 -17.25
C THR A 501 37.14 13.21 -17.53
N GLN A 502 37.02 13.59 -18.80
CA GLN A 502 36.65 14.93 -19.28
C GLN A 502 35.64 14.80 -20.42
N ASN A 503 34.56 15.58 -20.41
CA ASN A 503 33.49 15.59 -21.43
C ASN A 503 32.81 14.22 -21.69
N CYS A 504 32.87 13.31 -20.72
CA CYS A 504 32.40 11.92 -20.82
C CYS A 504 30.92 11.72 -20.47
N TYR A 505 30.07 12.71 -20.78
CA TYR A 505 28.65 12.78 -20.42
C TYR A 505 27.83 13.45 -21.55
N PRO A 506 26.52 13.22 -21.65
CA PRO A 506 25.67 13.82 -22.68
C PRO A 506 25.60 15.35 -22.56
N VAL A 507 25.68 16.03 -23.71
CA VAL A 507 25.59 17.50 -23.81
C VAL A 507 24.40 17.87 -24.70
N GLN A 508 23.42 18.57 -24.13
CA GLN A 508 22.28 19.12 -24.87
C GLN A 508 22.69 20.33 -25.71
N THR A 509 22.00 20.58 -26.82
CA THR A 509 22.20 21.81 -27.60
C THR A 509 21.58 23.01 -26.86
N GLN A 510 22.11 24.21 -27.13
CA GLN A 510 21.59 25.46 -26.56
C GLN A 510 20.09 25.66 -26.83
N GLU A 511 19.62 25.27 -28.02
CA GLU A 511 18.21 25.31 -28.41
C GLU A 511 17.33 24.37 -27.57
N ILE A 512 17.80 23.14 -27.33
CA ILE A 512 17.11 22.17 -26.44
C ILE A 512 17.05 22.72 -25.01
N ILE A 513 18.14 23.30 -24.52
CA ILE A 513 18.19 23.93 -23.18
C ILE A 513 17.18 25.08 -23.08
N GLU A 514 17.10 25.98 -24.07
CA GLU A 514 16.15 27.10 -24.07
C GLU A 514 14.68 26.65 -24.12
N ILE A 515 14.39 25.57 -24.88
CA ILE A 515 13.06 24.94 -24.91
C ILE A 515 12.70 24.34 -23.54
N ILE A 516 13.62 23.58 -22.94
CA ILE A 516 13.46 22.99 -21.60
C ILE A 516 13.28 24.08 -20.54
N GLU A 517 14.09 25.14 -20.57
CA GLU A 517 13.98 26.24 -19.62
C GLU A 517 12.63 26.95 -19.72
N LYS A 518 12.13 27.18 -20.94
CA LYS A 518 10.81 27.76 -21.18
C LYS A 518 9.69 26.85 -20.68
N GLN A 519 9.75 25.54 -20.95
CA GLN A 519 8.79 24.57 -20.43
C GLN A 519 8.79 24.55 -18.90
N LEU A 520 9.96 24.40 -18.26
CA LEU A 520 10.08 24.39 -16.80
C LEU A 520 9.66 25.72 -16.15
N SER A 521 9.93 26.87 -16.78
CA SER A 521 9.38 28.15 -16.31
C SER A 521 7.85 28.14 -16.30
N THR A 522 7.23 27.65 -17.38
CA THR A 522 5.77 27.52 -17.49
C THR A 522 5.20 26.59 -16.42
N LEU A 523 5.78 25.40 -16.23
CA LEU A 523 5.31 24.46 -15.21
C LEU A 523 5.42 25.05 -13.81
N ILE A 524 6.56 25.66 -13.44
CA ILE A 524 6.77 26.29 -12.13
C ILE A 524 5.80 27.46 -11.93
N GLN A 525 5.50 28.24 -12.97
CA GLN A 525 4.56 29.36 -12.90
C GLN A 525 3.10 28.93 -12.70
N PHE A 526 2.67 27.81 -13.30
CA PHE A 526 1.28 27.33 -13.21
C PHE A 526 1.05 26.26 -12.13
N THR A 527 2.11 25.71 -11.52
CA THR A 527 2.00 24.76 -10.40
C THR A 527 1.38 25.46 -9.20
N ASN A 528 0.14 25.09 -8.86
CA ASN A 528 -0.55 25.67 -7.72
C ASN A 528 0.00 25.11 -6.39
N LEU A 529 0.74 25.95 -5.66
CA LEU A 529 1.29 25.65 -4.33
C LEU A 529 0.46 26.22 -3.18
N SER A 530 -0.79 26.65 -3.44
CA SER A 530 -1.67 27.18 -2.40
C SER A 530 -2.13 26.10 -1.41
N LYS A 531 -2.15 26.48 -0.14
CA LYS A 531 -2.70 25.69 0.95
C LYS A 531 -3.63 26.54 1.81
N ALA A 532 -4.70 25.92 2.29
CA ALA A 532 -5.64 26.55 3.20
C ALA A 532 -5.00 26.77 4.59
N PRO A 533 -5.50 27.74 5.38
CA PRO A 533 -5.04 27.94 6.75
C PRO A 533 -5.44 26.79 7.68
N ASN A 534 -6.55 26.10 7.40
CA ASN A 534 -7.00 24.91 8.12
C ASN A 534 -6.83 23.66 7.25
N LYS A 535 -6.51 22.50 7.85
CA LYS A 535 -6.45 21.24 7.09
C LYS A 535 -7.82 20.64 6.81
N VAL A 536 -8.70 20.62 7.83
CA VAL A 536 -9.99 19.91 7.79
C VAL A 536 -11.08 20.80 8.37
N CYS A 537 -12.13 21.05 7.58
CA CYS A 537 -13.41 21.56 8.08
C CYS A 537 -14.25 20.39 8.63
N ILE A 538 -14.90 20.56 9.78
CA ILE A 538 -15.81 19.55 10.34
C ILE A 538 -17.16 20.21 10.62
N VAL A 539 -18.24 19.66 10.05
CA VAL A 539 -19.61 20.10 10.34
C VAL A 539 -20.40 18.98 11.02
N TYR A 540 -21.07 19.35 12.11
CA TYR A 540 -21.98 18.52 12.89
C TYR A 540 -23.14 19.40 13.40
N ASP A 541 -24.32 18.82 13.59
CA ASP A 541 -25.47 19.56 14.13
C ASP A 541 -26.50 18.66 14.82
N ASP A 542 -26.74 18.90 16.12
CA ASP A 542 -27.71 18.15 16.92
C ASP A 542 -29.15 18.24 16.39
N ARG A 543 -29.51 19.21 15.54
CA ARG A 543 -30.85 19.27 14.93
C ARG A 543 -31.14 18.06 14.06
N MET A 544 -30.10 17.42 13.49
CA MET A 544 -30.21 16.17 12.72
C MET A 544 -30.60 14.96 13.59
N LEU A 545 -30.47 15.04 14.92
CA LEU A 545 -30.91 13.97 15.84
C LEU A 545 -32.44 13.86 15.94
N LYS A 546 -33.18 14.89 15.50
CA LYS A 546 -34.64 14.95 15.63
C LYS A 546 -35.42 14.03 14.68
N HIS A 547 -34.79 13.49 13.65
CA HIS A 547 -35.39 12.49 12.76
C HIS A 547 -35.11 11.08 13.29
N TYR A 548 -36.15 10.36 13.70
CA TYR A 548 -36.07 8.98 14.18
C TYR A 548 -37.38 8.24 13.85
N ASP A 549 -37.37 6.91 13.80
CA ASP A 549 -38.62 6.15 13.63
C ASP A 549 -39.37 6.07 14.97
N ILE A 550 -40.64 6.48 14.93
CA ILE A 550 -41.57 6.39 16.07
C ILE A 550 -42.05 4.94 16.27
N SER A 551 -41.91 4.10 15.24
CA SER A 551 -42.45 2.75 15.14
C SER A 551 -41.47 1.67 15.61
N ASP A 552 -40.18 1.84 15.30
CA ASP A 552 -39.11 0.92 15.66
C ASP A 552 -37.91 1.65 16.29
N ALA A 553 -37.69 1.43 17.58
CA ALA A 553 -36.55 1.99 18.31
C ALA A 553 -35.21 1.30 17.99
N ASN A 554 -35.24 0.13 17.34
CA ASN A 554 -34.05 -0.63 16.94
C ASN A 554 -33.62 -0.36 15.50
N HIS A 555 -34.34 0.49 14.76
CA HIS A 555 -34.07 0.83 13.37
C HIS A 555 -32.58 1.18 13.16
N PRO A 556 -31.90 0.63 12.13
CA PRO A 556 -30.44 0.73 12.01
C PRO A 556 -29.97 2.17 11.77
N GLU A 557 -30.65 2.92 10.90
CA GLU A 557 -30.44 4.35 10.73
C GLU A 557 -31.11 5.08 11.92
N LYS A 558 -30.29 5.51 12.89
CA LYS A 558 -30.73 6.08 14.18
C LYS A 558 -29.89 7.29 14.59
N PRO A 559 -30.44 8.26 15.35
CA PRO A 559 -29.72 9.47 15.79
C PRO A 559 -28.36 9.24 16.43
N HIS A 560 -28.19 8.13 17.15
CA HIS A 560 -26.94 7.81 17.84
C HIS A 560 -25.73 7.72 16.90
N ARG A 561 -25.92 7.39 15.61
CA ARG A 561 -24.85 7.25 14.60
C ARG A 561 -23.94 8.48 14.53
N ILE A 562 -24.50 9.67 14.30
CA ILE A 562 -23.71 10.90 14.22
C ILE A 562 -23.18 11.34 15.60
N ASN A 563 -23.91 11.05 16.67
CA ASN A 563 -23.53 11.44 18.03
C ASN A 563 -22.34 10.64 18.58
N ILE A 564 -22.21 9.34 18.22
CA ILE A 564 -21.05 8.54 18.61
C ILE A 564 -19.80 8.91 17.80
N ILE A 565 -19.94 9.25 16.51
CA ILE A 565 -18.84 9.78 15.70
C ILE A 565 -18.33 11.09 16.30
N TYR A 566 -19.22 12.05 16.60
CA TYR A 566 -18.83 13.33 17.20
C TYR A 566 -18.15 13.17 18.58
N LYS A 567 -18.63 12.25 19.42
CA LYS A 567 -17.96 11.88 20.68
C LYS A 567 -16.59 11.25 20.45
N LYS A 568 -16.47 10.33 19.49
CA LYS A 568 -15.18 9.73 19.11
C LYS A 568 -14.19 10.80 18.63
N PHE A 569 -14.67 11.84 17.94
CA PHE A 569 -13.86 12.99 17.52
C PHE A 569 -13.43 13.89 18.70
N GLN A 570 -14.26 14.03 19.74
CA GLN A 570 -13.86 14.67 20.99
C GLN A 570 -12.80 13.83 21.72
N GLU A 571 -13.05 12.53 21.89
CA GLU A 571 -12.12 11.58 22.51
C GLU A 571 -10.74 11.62 21.82
N TYR A 572 -10.70 11.47 20.49
CA TYR A 572 -9.46 11.45 19.69
C TYR A 572 -8.82 12.84 19.50
N ASN A 573 -9.33 13.89 20.16
CA ASN A 573 -8.83 15.27 20.07
C ASN A 573 -8.84 15.77 18.60
N LEU A 574 -9.81 15.34 17.77
CA LEU A 574 -9.89 15.71 16.36
C LEU A 574 -10.57 17.07 16.17
N LEU A 575 -11.61 17.38 16.95
CA LEU A 575 -12.30 18.67 16.88
C LEU A 575 -11.34 19.85 17.13
N ASP A 576 -10.55 19.80 18.21
CA ASP A 576 -9.58 20.84 18.58
C ASP A 576 -8.40 21.00 17.58
N ARG A 577 -8.32 20.12 16.58
CA ARG A 577 -7.30 20.13 15.52
C ARG A 577 -7.86 20.51 14.15
N SER A 578 -9.16 20.82 14.09
CA SER A 578 -9.92 21.03 12.87
C SER A 578 -10.79 22.29 12.98
N PHE A 579 -11.21 22.82 11.84
CA PHE A 579 -12.09 23.98 11.81
C PHE A 579 -13.55 23.53 11.93
N VAL A 580 -14.07 23.52 13.15
CA VAL A 580 -15.45 23.09 13.43
C VAL A 580 -16.43 24.21 13.07
N GLN A 581 -17.36 23.95 12.16
CA GLN A 581 -18.42 24.87 11.76
C GLN A 581 -19.82 24.32 12.10
N GLN A 582 -20.77 25.24 12.36
CA GLN A 582 -22.17 24.89 12.61
C GLN A 582 -22.89 24.58 11.29
N GLY A 583 -23.76 23.57 11.29
CA GLY A 583 -24.58 23.26 10.11
C GLY A 583 -25.55 24.39 9.74
N ARG A 584 -25.74 24.64 8.44
CA ARG A 584 -26.82 25.49 7.91
C ARG A 584 -27.97 24.65 7.36
N SER A 585 -29.13 25.28 7.16
CA SER A 585 -30.21 24.69 6.37
C SER A 585 -29.93 24.93 4.90
N ALA A 586 -30.11 23.90 4.06
CA ALA A 586 -30.32 24.11 2.64
C ALA A 586 -31.56 24.99 2.40
N THR A 587 -31.48 25.85 1.39
CA THR A 587 -32.58 26.63 0.83
C THR A 587 -33.46 25.76 -0.07
N LYS A 588 -34.60 26.26 -0.56
CA LYS A 588 -35.39 25.48 -1.53
C LYS A 588 -34.68 25.44 -2.90
N GLU A 589 -33.94 26.50 -3.19
CA GLU A 589 -33.22 26.77 -4.42
C GLU A 589 -32.05 25.79 -4.57
N GLU A 590 -31.29 25.53 -3.48
CA GLU A 590 -30.25 24.50 -3.45
C GLU A 590 -30.82 23.07 -3.58
N LEU A 591 -31.99 22.78 -3.00
CA LEU A 591 -32.64 21.47 -3.18
C LEU A 591 -33.14 21.26 -4.62
N LEU A 592 -33.54 22.33 -5.31
CA LEU A 592 -34.02 22.33 -6.69
C LEU A 592 -32.92 22.06 -7.74
N LEU A 593 -31.64 22.03 -7.35
CA LEU A 593 -30.51 21.62 -8.22
C LEU A 593 -30.56 20.15 -8.62
N VAL A 594 -31.34 19.34 -7.89
CA VAL A 594 -31.46 17.88 -8.06
C VAL A 594 -32.91 17.43 -7.95
N HIS A 595 -33.67 17.94 -6.97
CA HIS A 595 -34.98 17.40 -6.66
C HIS A 595 -36.13 18.15 -7.31
N THR A 596 -37.12 17.40 -7.78
CA THR A 596 -38.34 17.97 -8.34
C THR A 596 -39.09 18.81 -7.30
N LYS A 597 -39.68 19.93 -7.76
CA LYS A 597 -40.45 20.84 -6.91
C LYS A 597 -41.58 20.14 -6.14
N GLU A 598 -42.24 19.16 -6.77
CA GLU A 598 -43.30 18.37 -6.15
C GLU A 598 -42.76 17.49 -5.02
N TYR A 599 -41.65 16.78 -5.25
CA TYR A 599 -41.03 15.96 -4.21
C TYR A 599 -40.56 16.80 -3.01
N ILE A 600 -39.90 17.94 -3.27
CA ILE A 600 -39.50 18.90 -2.23
C ILE A 600 -40.71 19.34 -1.41
N ASP A 601 -41.81 19.74 -2.04
CA ASP A 601 -43.00 20.20 -1.30
C ASP A 601 -43.75 19.04 -0.60
N LYS A 602 -43.70 17.80 -1.12
CA LYS A 602 -44.20 16.57 -0.47
C LYS A 602 -43.41 16.22 0.80
N ILE A 603 -42.08 16.33 0.78
CA ILE A 603 -41.25 16.17 1.99
C ILE A 603 -41.44 17.35 2.95
N LYS A 604 -41.53 18.59 2.45
CA LYS A 604 -41.77 19.80 3.25
C LYS A 604 -43.10 19.78 4.03
N ASN A 605 -44.09 19.04 3.54
CA ASN A 605 -45.37 18.87 4.20
C ASN A 605 -45.33 17.88 5.39
N THR A 606 -44.29 17.03 5.53
CA THR A 606 -44.19 16.02 6.62
C THR A 606 -44.41 16.60 8.01
N LYS A 607 -43.89 17.80 8.28
CA LYS A 607 -44.09 18.55 9.54
C LYS A 607 -45.54 18.85 9.91
N ASN A 608 -46.46 18.80 8.95
CA ASN A 608 -47.89 19.06 9.14
C ASN A 608 -48.71 17.76 9.33
N LEU A 609 -48.11 16.60 9.08
CA LEU A 609 -48.78 15.29 9.06
C LEU A 609 -48.71 14.58 10.42
N LYS A 610 -49.75 13.83 10.74
CA LYS A 610 -49.81 12.97 11.94
C LYS A 610 -49.13 11.63 11.65
N SER A 611 -48.73 10.90 12.70
CA SER A 611 -47.94 9.66 12.57
C SER A 611 -48.55 8.59 11.65
N LYS A 612 -49.90 8.50 11.56
CA LYS A 612 -50.58 7.59 10.62
C LYS A 612 -50.46 8.02 9.15
N GLU A 613 -50.45 9.32 8.90
CA GLU A 613 -50.32 9.92 7.57
C GLU A 613 -48.85 9.87 7.12
N LEU A 614 -47.91 10.14 8.04
CA LEU A 614 -46.47 9.94 7.85
C LEU A 614 -46.14 8.49 7.52
N LYS A 615 -46.67 7.51 8.28
CA LYS A 615 -46.48 6.09 7.97
C LYS A 615 -47.04 5.72 6.59
N LYS A 616 -48.26 6.15 6.26
CA LYS A 616 -48.85 5.92 4.93
C LYS A 616 -48.04 6.57 3.79
N GLN A 617 -47.41 7.72 4.03
CA GLN A 617 -46.50 8.35 3.05
C GLN A 617 -45.17 7.59 2.95
N ALA A 618 -44.62 7.11 4.07
CA ALA A 618 -43.41 6.30 4.12
C ALA A 618 -43.60 4.96 3.36
N GLU A 619 -44.78 4.34 3.50
CA GLU A 619 -45.22 3.15 2.73
C GLU A 619 -45.32 3.39 1.20
N THR A 620 -45.15 4.62 0.70
CA THR A 620 -45.00 4.91 -0.75
C THR A 620 -43.56 4.89 -1.24
N TYR A 621 -42.59 4.60 -0.36
CA TYR A 621 -41.15 4.58 -0.63
C TYR A 621 -40.52 3.26 -0.19
N ASN A 622 -39.36 2.91 -0.78
CA ASN A 622 -38.67 1.67 -0.44
C ASN A 622 -37.69 1.89 0.73
N SER A 623 -37.89 1.18 1.85
CA SER A 623 -37.06 1.27 3.07
C SER A 623 -36.87 2.71 3.58
N VAL A 624 -37.97 3.45 3.82
CA VAL A 624 -37.95 4.82 4.38
C VAL A 624 -38.90 4.90 5.58
N TYR A 625 -38.50 5.65 6.61
CA TYR A 625 -39.38 6.07 7.70
C TYR A 625 -39.51 7.62 7.69
N LEU A 626 -40.61 8.16 8.22
CA LEU A 626 -40.87 9.61 8.20
C LEU A 626 -41.29 10.14 9.59
N HIS A 627 -40.75 11.30 9.93
CA HIS A 627 -40.98 12.02 11.19
C HIS A 627 -41.45 13.46 10.90
N PRO A 628 -42.17 14.16 11.79
CA PRO A 628 -42.50 15.59 11.58
C PRO A 628 -41.26 16.47 11.40
N GLU A 629 -40.11 16.05 11.96
CA GLU A 629 -38.81 16.73 11.82
C GLU A 629 -37.95 16.13 10.68
N THR A 630 -38.52 15.33 9.75
CA THR A 630 -37.78 14.84 8.56
C THR A 630 -37.36 16.00 7.67
N TRP A 631 -38.26 16.93 7.33
CA TRP A 631 -37.92 18.10 6.50
C TRP A 631 -36.77 18.92 7.11
N SER A 632 -36.89 19.27 8.39
CA SER A 632 -35.87 20.06 9.11
C SER A 632 -34.54 19.32 9.18
N SER A 633 -34.54 18.04 9.57
CA SER A 633 -33.29 17.26 9.68
C SER A 633 -32.62 17.07 8.32
N ALA A 634 -33.38 16.77 7.26
CA ALA A 634 -32.84 16.60 5.91
C ALA A 634 -32.26 17.91 5.36
N CYS A 635 -32.94 19.05 5.55
CA CYS A 635 -32.39 20.35 5.14
C CYS A 635 -31.12 20.73 5.92
N ILE A 636 -31.00 20.37 7.20
CA ILE A 636 -29.73 20.53 7.93
C ILE A 636 -28.66 19.54 7.43
N SER A 637 -29.02 18.30 7.08
CA SER A 637 -28.10 17.31 6.49
C SER A 637 -27.44 17.86 5.21
N THR A 638 -28.26 18.25 4.23
CA THR A 638 -27.79 18.81 2.96
C THR A 638 -27.02 20.13 3.18
N GLY A 639 -27.59 21.07 3.93
CA GLY A 639 -26.95 22.37 4.16
C GLY A 639 -25.65 22.30 4.95
N SER A 640 -25.48 21.28 5.80
CA SER A 640 -24.22 20.99 6.49
C SER A 640 -23.12 20.55 5.53
N LEU A 641 -23.44 19.71 4.54
CA LEU A 641 -22.48 19.33 3.50
C LEU A 641 -22.12 20.54 2.62
N LEU A 642 -23.12 21.35 2.23
CA LEU A 642 -22.86 22.58 1.46
C LEU A 642 -21.97 23.56 2.22
N GLN A 643 -22.11 23.68 3.55
CA GLN A 643 -21.20 24.46 4.38
C GLN A 643 -19.74 23.97 4.33
N VAL A 644 -19.51 22.65 4.20
CA VAL A 644 -18.15 22.10 4.01
C VAL A 644 -17.64 22.38 2.59
N VAL A 645 -18.50 22.27 1.58
CA VAL A 645 -18.17 22.60 0.17
C VAL A 645 -17.76 24.07 0.06
N ASP A 646 -18.55 24.98 0.64
CA ASP A 646 -18.24 26.41 0.75
C ASP A 646 -16.87 26.62 1.44
N ASN A 647 -16.59 25.91 2.54
CA ASN A 647 -15.34 26.07 3.26
C ASN A 647 -14.10 25.64 2.47
N VAL A 648 -14.22 24.54 1.72
CA VAL A 648 -13.11 23.94 0.96
C VAL A 648 -12.86 24.66 -0.37
N LEU A 649 -13.91 25.09 -1.07
CA LEU A 649 -13.77 25.77 -2.36
C LEU A 649 -13.39 27.26 -2.21
N ASN A 650 -13.82 27.92 -1.13
CA ASN A 650 -13.30 29.25 -0.77
C ASN A 650 -11.86 29.21 -0.20
N GLY A 651 -11.28 28.02 0.02
CA GLY A 651 -9.91 27.85 0.50
C GLY A 651 -9.70 28.12 1.99
N GLU A 652 -10.76 28.13 2.81
CA GLU A 652 -10.67 28.24 4.28
C GLU A 652 -10.14 26.95 4.91
N SER A 653 -10.50 25.78 4.36
CA SER A 653 -9.95 24.47 4.72
C SER A 653 -9.49 23.69 3.49
N GLN A 654 -8.50 22.82 3.65
CA GLN A 654 -8.00 22.02 2.53
C GLN A 654 -8.98 20.91 2.10
N SER A 655 -9.66 20.33 3.09
CA SER A 655 -10.52 19.16 3.00
C SER A 655 -11.63 19.25 4.05
N GLY A 656 -12.57 18.30 4.09
CA GLY A 656 -13.58 18.34 5.15
C GLY A 656 -14.41 17.07 5.39
N ILE A 657 -15.15 17.11 6.49
CA ILE A 657 -15.97 16.02 7.03
C ILE A 657 -17.36 16.56 7.37
N ALA A 658 -18.41 15.95 6.80
CA ALA A 658 -19.80 16.23 7.12
C ALA A 658 -20.39 15.05 7.91
N ILE A 659 -20.54 15.23 9.23
CA ILE A 659 -21.08 14.21 10.15
C ILE A 659 -22.61 14.30 10.17
N ILE A 660 -23.24 13.94 9.06
CA ILE A 660 -24.64 14.27 8.75
C ILE A 660 -25.60 13.07 8.77
N ARG A 661 -26.91 13.36 8.90
CA ARG A 661 -28.02 12.43 8.65
C ARG A 661 -29.37 13.19 8.52
N PRO A 662 -30.39 12.66 7.81
CA PRO A 662 -30.41 11.41 7.05
C PRO A 662 -29.43 11.40 5.85
N PRO A 663 -29.06 10.20 5.37
CA PRO A 663 -28.22 10.02 4.18
C PRO A 663 -28.93 10.47 2.90
N GLY A 664 -28.25 10.35 1.75
CA GLY A 664 -28.69 10.85 0.46
C GLY A 664 -28.52 9.95 -0.76
N HIS A 665 -27.49 9.09 -0.84
CA HIS A 665 -27.07 8.48 -2.13
C HIS A 665 -28.14 7.58 -2.84
N HIS A 666 -29.14 7.07 -2.12
CA HIS A 666 -30.26 6.31 -2.70
C HIS A 666 -31.41 7.19 -3.23
N ALA A 667 -31.51 8.46 -2.85
CA ALA A 667 -32.62 9.35 -3.23
C ALA A 667 -32.51 9.81 -4.69
N THR A 668 -33.60 9.65 -5.45
CA THR A 668 -33.74 10.13 -6.83
C THR A 668 -34.23 11.58 -6.86
N GLU A 669 -34.35 12.17 -8.04
CA GLU A 669 -34.94 13.51 -8.23
C GLU A 669 -36.34 13.64 -7.60
N ASP A 670 -37.12 12.56 -7.57
CA ASP A 670 -38.55 12.54 -7.23
C ASP A 670 -38.94 11.67 -6.02
N ALA A 671 -38.01 10.86 -5.47
CA ALA A 671 -38.34 9.88 -4.44
C ALA A 671 -37.25 9.64 -3.37
N ALA A 672 -37.73 9.37 -2.15
CA ALA A 672 -36.95 8.82 -1.06
C ALA A 672 -36.75 7.31 -1.25
N CYS A 673 -35.60 6.78 -0.84
CA CYS A 673 -35.28 5.36 -0.89
C CYS A 673 -34.16 5.05 0.13
N GLY A 674 -34.13 3.87 0.75
CA GLY A 674 -32.99 3.41 1.55
C GLY A 674 -32.56 4.41 2.63
N PHE A 675 -33.50 4.85 3.46
CA PHE A 675 -33.37 5.91 4.48
C PHE A 675 -33.00 7.31 3.95
N CYS A 676 -32.66 7.46 2.66
CA CYS A 676 -32.22 8.70 2.06
C CYS A 676 -33.41 9.61 1.73
N ILE A 677 -33.30 10.90 2.05
CA ILE A 677 -34.37 11.89 1.87
C ILE A 677 -34.02 12.90 0.78
N PHE A 678 -32.84 13.51 0.82
CA PHE A 678 -32.31 14.34 -0.25
C PHE A 678 -30.90 13.85 -0.58
N ASN A 679 -30.54 13.84 -1.87
CA ASN A 679 -29.24 13.34 -2.29
C ASN A 679 -28.16 14.39 -2.01
N ASN A 680 -27.69 14.41 -0.76
CA ASN A 680 -26.76 15.41 -0.24
C ASN A 680 -25.54 15.58 -1.14
N VAL A 681 -24.91 14.46 -1.54
CA VAL A 681 -23.70 14.44 -2.38
C VAL A 681 -23.99 14.93 -3.80
N ALA A 682 -25.12 14.55 -4.41
CA ALA A 682 -25.48 15.06 -5.73
C ALA A 682 -25.79 16.57 -5.72
N ILE A 683 -26.48 17.05 -4.69
CA ILE A 683 -26.75 18.49 -4.50
C ILE A 683 -25.43 19.24 -4.31
N ALA A 684 -24.51 18.71 -3.51
CA ALA A 684 -23.17 19.26 -3.33
C ALA A 684 -22.35 19.32 -4.63
N ALA A 685 -22.43 18.30 -5.49
CA ALA A 685 -21.75 18.30 -6.79
C ALA A 685 -22.35 19.36 -7.75
N LYS A 686 -23.67 19.42 -7.92
CA LYS A 686 -24.33 20.45 -8.74
C LYS A 686 -24.05 21.86 -8.18
N TYR A 687 -24.09 22.03 -6.86
CA TYR A 687 -23.78 23.30 -6.20
C TYR A 687 -22.34 23.76 -6.44
N ALA A 688 -21.36 22.85 -6.36
CA ALA A 688 -19.96 23.14 -6.68
C ALA A 688 -19.77 23.54 -8.15
N ILE A 689 -20.51 22.92 -9.07
CA ILE A 689 -20.48 23.24 -10.51
C ILE A 689 -21.12 24.61 -10.80
N GLU A 690 -22.28 24.91 -10.20
CA GLU A 690 -23.03 26.15 -10.49
C GLU A 690 -22.47 27.38 -9.77
N PHE A 691 -22.23 27.29 -8.45
CA PHE A 691 -21.88 28.45 -7.62
C PHE A 691 -20.38 28.64 -7.40
N HIS A 692 -19.60 27.55 -7.46
CA HIS A 692 -18.14 27.58 -7.32
C HIS A 692 -17.40 27.32 -8.64
N HIS A 693 -18.14 27.11 -9.74
CA HIS A 693 -17.63 26.94 -11.11
C HIS A 693 -16.63 25.78 -11.30
N VAL A 694 -16.72 24.76 -10.45
CA VAL A 694 -15.92 23.52 -10.55
C VAL A 694 -16.30 22.78 -11.83
N LYS A 695 -15.30 22.39 -12.64
CA LYS A 695 -15.53 21.79 -13.97
C LYS A 695 -15.63 20.27 -13.94
N ARG A 696 -14.98 19.63 -12.96
CA ARG A 696 -14.89 18.17 -12.81
C ARG A 696 -14.99 17.78 -11.35
N VAL A 697 -16.09 17.14 -10.97
CA VAL A 697 -16.32 16.56 -9.64
C VAL A 697 -16.18 15.05 -9.75
N LEU A 698 -15.36 14.44 -8.89
CA LEU A 698 -15.35 12.99 -8.70
C LEU A 698 -16.20 12.67 -7.47
N ILE A 699 -17.17 11.78 -7.63
CA ILE A 699 -17.90 11.14 -6.53
C ILE A 699 -17.37 9.72 -6.37
N VAL A 700 -16.80 9.40 -5.21
CA VAL A 700 -16.46 8.01 -4.84
C VAL A 700 -17.48 7.53 -3.81
N ASP A 701 -18.16 6.43 -4.12
CA ASP A 701 -19.18 5.83 -3.26
C ASP A 701 -18.69 4.47 -2.77
N TRP A 702 -18.29 4.42 -1.50
CA TRP A 702 -17.76 3.22 -0.84
C TRP A 702 -18.75 2.63 0.18
N ASP A 703 -19.99 3.11 0.18
CA ASP A 703 -21.10 2.47 0.87
C ASP A 703 -21.31 1.06 0.31
N VAL A 704 -21.68 0.11 1.17
CA VAL A 704 -21.88 -1.28 0.72
C VAL A 704 -23.09 -1.42 -0.20
N HIS A 705 -23.97 -0.42 -0.26
CA HIS A 705 -25.11 -0.36 -1.16
C HIS A 705 -24.81 0.51 -2.38
N TYR A 706 -25.28 0.07 -3.54
CA TYR A 706 -25.22 0.87 -4.76
C TYR A 706 -26.08 2.14 -4.65
N GLY A 707 -25.45 3.32 -4.74
CA GLY A 707 -26.06 4.64 -4.70
C GLY A 707 -26.92 4.96 -5.93
N ASN A 708 -28.04 4.25 -6.06
CA ASN A 708 -28.94 4.32 -7.22
C ASN A 708 -29.49 5.71 -7.54
N GLY A 709 -29.57 6.59 -6.54
CA GLY A 709 -30.00 7.97 -6.73
C GLY A 709 -28.91 8.73 -7.45
N THR A 710 -27.70 8.68 -6.91
CA THR A 710 -26.52 9.39 -7.42
C THR A 710 -26.19 9.01 -8.86
N GLN A 711 -26.15 7.72 -9.21
CA GLN A 711 -25.97 7.33 -10.62
C GLN A 711 -27.08 7.89 -11.51
N SER A 712 -28.35 7.88 -11.07
CA SER A 712 -29.47 8.33 -11.90
C SER A 712 -29.46 9.84 -12.16
N ILE A 713 -28.87 10.64 -11.26
CA ILE A 713 -28.80 12.11 -11.35
C ILE A 713 -27.62 12.58 -12.25
N PHE A 714 -26.63 11.71 -12.48
CA PHE A 714 -25.43 12.01 -13.25
C PHE A 714 -25.21 11.08 -14.46
N GLU A 715 -26.18 10.22 -14.81
CA GLU A 715 -26.01 9.21 -15.87
C GLU A 715 -25.61 9.83 -17.22
N GLU A 716 -25.99 11.10 -17.46
CA GLU A 716 -25.75 11.86 -18.69
C GLU A 716 -24.71 13.01 -18.54
N ASP A 717 -24.15 13.23 -17.34
CA ASP A 717 -23.37 14.45 -17.00
C ASP A 717 -21.85 14.19 -16.87
N SER A 718 -21.10 14.40 -17.95
CA SER A 718 -19.62 14.25 -17.97
C SER A 718 -18.84 15.21 -17.08
N LYS A 719 -19.47 16.18 -16.41
CA LYS A 719 -18.80 16.98 -15.37
C LYS A 719 -18.65 16.20 -14.06
N VAL A 720 -19.41 15.12 -13.89
CA VAL A 720 -19.44 14.32 -12.66
C VAL A 720 -19.11 12.87 -12.96
N LEU A 721 -17.92 12.44 -12.55
CA LEU A 721 -17.52 11.04 -12.58
C LEU A 721 -18.03 10.36 -11.31
N TYR A 722 -18.94 9.39 -11.44
CA TYR A 722 -19.44 8.56 -10.32
C TYR A 722 -18.75 7.19 -10.34
N ILE A 723 -18.01 6.88 -9.27
CA ILE A 723 -17.39 5.56 -9.07
C ILE A 723 -17.99 4.93 -7.81
N SER A 724 -18.60 3.75 -7.93
CA SER A 724 -19.22 3.04 -6.80
C SER A 724 -18.64 1.64 -6.61
N ILE A 725 -18.28 1.30 -5.37
CA ILE A 725 -17.76 0.01 -4.95
C ILE A 725 -18.65 -0.56 -3.85
N HIS A 726 -19.51 -1.50 -4.23
CA HIS A 726 -20.68 -1.92 -3.44
C HIS A 726 -20.91 -3.42 -3.55
N ARG A 727 -21.72 -3.99 -2.65
CA ARG A 727 -22.23 -5.36 -2.76
C ARG A 727 -23.43 -5.40 -3.70
N TYR A 728 -23.41 -6.37 -4.62
CA TYR A 728 -24.40 -6.53 -5.68
C TYR A 728 -25.09 -7.90 -5.61
N ASP A 729 -24.36 -8.96 -5.24
CA ASP A 729 -24.83 -10.35 -5.21
C ASP A 729 -25.67 -10.71 -6.46
N ASN A 730 -25.13 -10.44 -7.66
CA ASN A 730 -25.79 -10.64 -8.97
C ASN A 730 -27.14 -9.89 -9.13
N GLY A 731 -27.35 -8.79 -8.40
CA GLY A 731 -28.58 -7.99 -8.38
C GLY A 731 -29.57 -8.37 -7.27
N SER A 732 -29.18 -9.24 -6.34
CA SER A 732 -30.00 -9.64 -5.19
C SER A 732 -29.74 -8.84 -3.91
N PHE A 733 -28.66 -8.06 -3.84
CA PHE A 733 -28.43 -7.10 -2.75
C PHE A 733 -29.23 -5.80 -2.97
N PHE A 734 -29.54 -5.06 -1.89
CA PHE A 734 -30.30 -3.81 -1.96
C PHE A 734 -29.51 -2.74 -2.76
N PRO A 735 -30.13 -1.95 -3.66
CA PRO A 735 -31.57 -1.77 -3.90
C PRO A 735 -32.16 -2.68 -5.00
N ASN A 736 -31.62 -3.89 -5.18
CA ASN A 736 -32.13 -4.93 -6.09
C ASN A 736 -32.17 -4.54 -7.58
N SER A 737 -31.33 -3.57 -7.98
CA SER A 737 -31.32 -3.02 -9.33
C SER A 737 -30.14 -3.55 -10.14
N LYS A 738 -30.42 -4.06 -11.34
CA LYS A 738 -29.39 -4.50 -12.31
C LYS A 738 -28.50 -3.35 -12.79
N ARG A 739 -28.93 -2.09 -12.64
CA ARG A 739 -28.16 -0.87 -13.00
C ARG A 739 -26.87 -0.69 -12.20
N ALA A 740 -26.73 -1.40 -11.09
CA ALA A 740 -25.49 -1.51 -10.30
C ALA A 740 -24.40 -2.35 -10.98
N ASN A 741 -24.68 -3.08 -12.07
CA ASN A 741 -23.69 -3.96 -12.69
C ASN A 741 -22.59 -3.17 -13.43
N TYR A 742 -21.39 -3.75 -13.53
CA TYR A 742 -20.21 -3.20 -14.24
C TYR A 742 -20.45 -2.92 -15.74
N SER A 743 -21.57 -3.37 -16.29
CA SER A 743 -22.02 -3.12 -17.67
C SER A 743 -22.77 -1.80 -17.85
N TYR A 744 -23.09 -1.09 -16.77
CA TYR A 744 -23.71 0.24 -16.81
C TYR A 744 -22.62 1.29 -16.60
N VAL A 745 -22.48 2.17 -17.60
CA VAL A 745 -21.35 3.08 -17.77
C VAL A 745 -21.74 4.56 -17.89
N GLY A 746 -23.04 4.86 -17.80
CA GLY A 746 -23.64 6.15 -18.18
C GLY A 746 -24.37 6.06 -19.52
N SER A 747 -24.92 7.18 -19.96
CA SER A 747 -25.62 7.36 -21.24
C SER A 747 -25.37 8.76 -21.81
N GLU A 748 -25.66 8.94 -23.11
CA GLU A 748 -25.43 10.19 -23.84
C GLU A 748 -24.04 10.81 -23.57
N SER A 749 -23.96 12.05 -23.10
CA SER A 749 -22.70 12.73 -22.75
C SER A 749 -22.00 12.21 -21.49
N GLY A 750 -22.66 11.36 -20.70
CA GLY A 750 -22.13 10.71 -19.49
C GLY A 750 -21.59 9.29 -19.74
N GLU A 751 -21.59 8.78 -20.97
CA GLU A 751 -21.06 7.45 -21.27
C GLU A 751 -19.55 7.37 -20.91
N GLY A 752 -19.20 6.42 -20.04
CA GLY A 752 -17.87 6.27 -19.43
C GLY A 752 -17.70 6.96 -18.07
N PHE A 753 -18.60 7.87 -17.68
CA PHE A 753 -18.52 8.64 -16.43
C PHE A 753 -19.27 7.98 -15.25
N THR A 754 -19.82 6.78 -15.44
CA THR A 754 -20.24 5.89 -14.36
C THR A 754 -19.37 4.64 -14.32
N VAL A 755 -18.86 4.29 -13.13
CA VAL A 755 -17.98 3.14 -12.90
C VAL A 755 -18.48 2.33 -11.71
N ASN A 756 -19.22 1.25 -11.98
CA ASN A 756 -19.67 0.31 -10.95
C ASN A 756 -18.68 -0.84 -10.74
N ILE A 757 -18.35 -1.14 -9.49
CA ILE A 757 -17.52 -2.27 -9.05
C ILE A 757 -18.38 -3.21 -8.17
N PRO A 758 -19.18 -4.11 -8.78
CA PRO A 758 -20.23 -4.86 -8.09
C PRO A 758 -19.73 -6.15 -7.44
N TRP A 759 -19.54 -6.16 -6.12
CA TRP A 759 -19.14 -7.37 -5.39
C TRP A 759 -20.25 -8.42 -5.38
N ASN A 760 -19.97 -9.56 -6.03
CA ASN A 760 -20.93 -10.67 -6.20
C ASN A 760 -20.91 -11.69 -5.05
N LYS A 761 -20.37 -11.31 -3.89
CA LYS A 761 -20.26 -12.14 -2.69
C LYS A 761 -20.11 -11.25 -1.45
N LYS A 762 -20.68 -11.69 -0.32
CA LYS A 762 -20.36 -11.17 1.03
C LYS A 762 -18.91 -11.47 1.44
N GLY A 763 -18.39 -10.70 2.40
CA GLY A 763 -17.11 -10.95 3.05
C GLY A 763 -15.88 -10.44 2.30
N MET A 764 -16.06 -9.47 1.39
CA MET A 764 -14.93 -8.70 0.84
C MET A 764 -14.29 -7.86 1.95
N GLY A 765 -12.97 -7.76 1.98
CA GLY A 765 -12.22 -6.99 2.97
C GLY A 765 -11.16 -6.11 2.32
N ASP A 766 -10.06 -5.87 3.05
CA ASP A 766 -9.08 -4.88 2.65
C ASP A 766 -8.40 -5.19 1.32
N ALA A 767 -8.00 -6.44 1.09
CA ALA A 767 -7.33 -6.84 -0.15
C ALA A 767 -8.18 -6.57 -1.40
N GLU A 768 -9.49 -6.85 -1.36
CA GLU A 768 -10.41 -6.53 -2.46
C GLU A 768 -10.51 -5.03 -2.75
N TYR A 769 -10.60 -4.21 -1.71
CA TYR A 769 -10.70 -2.75 -1.84
C TYR A 769 -9.37 -2.12 -2.27
N ILE A 770 -8.23 -2.59 -1.75
CA ILE A 770 -6.88 -2.21 -2.21
C ILE A 770 -6.76 -2.50 -3.72
N ALA A 771 -7.11 -3.72 -4.14
CA ALA A 771 -7.03 -4.10 -5.56
C ALA A 771 -7.95 -3.25 -6.44
N ALA A 772 -9.20 -3.03 -6.04
CA ALA A 772 -10.12 -2.15 -6.77
C ALA A 772 -9.60 -0.70 -6.89
N PHE A 773 -9.05 -0.15 -5.81
CA PHE A 773 -8.50 1.20 -5.83
C PHE A 773 -7.27 1.33 -6.74
N GLN A 774 -6.29 0.41 -6.64
CA GLN A 774 -5.06 0.50 -7.44
C GLN A 774 -5.26 0.09 -8.91
N GLN A 775 -6.21 -0.82 -9.20
CA GLN A 775 -6.46 -1.29 -10.57
C GLN A 775 -7.48 -0.42 -11.34
N ILE A 776 -8.45 0.20 -10.66
CA ILE A 776 -9.58 0.88 -11.31
C ILE A 776 -9.69 2.33 -10.84
N ILE A 777 -9.94 2.56 -9.54
CA ILE A 777 -10.39 3.88 -9.05
C ILE A 777 -9.29 4.93 -9.20
N MET A 778 -8.08 4.67 -8.73
CA MET A 778 -6.97 5.62 -8.82
C MET A 778 -6.51 5.87 -10.26
N PRO A 779 -6.30 4.86 -11.13
CA PRO A 779 -6.03 5.10 -12.55
C PRO A 779 -7.07 6.00 -13.23
N ILE A 780 -8.37 5.73 -13.06
CA ILE A 780 -9.45 6.53 -13.65
C ILE A 780 -9.44 7.95 -13.07
N ALA A 781 -9.35 8.09 -11.75
CA ALA A 781 -9.36 9.39 -11.07
C ALA A 781 -8.14 10.26 -11.45
N TYR A 782 -6.96 9.67 -11.67
CA TYR A 782 -5.79 10.37 -12.20
C TYR A 782 -5.97 10.83 -13.65
N GLN A 783 -6.65 10.05 -14.52
CA GLN A 783 -6.94 10.47 -15.90
C GLN A 783 -8.04 11.55 -15.95
N PHE A 784 -9.06 11.47 -15.10
CA PHE A 784 -10.13 12.48 -14.99
C PHE A 784 -9.63 13.80 -14.37
N ASN A 785 -8.60 13.76 -13.52
CA ASN A 785 -7.98 14.92 -12.88
C ASN A 785 -9.03 15.87 -12.22
N PRO A 786 -9.75 15.40 -11.18
CA PRO A 786 -10.86 16.14 -10.59
C PRO A 786 -10.42 17.46 -9.93
N GLU A 787 -11.31 18.44 -9.93
CA GLU A 787 -11.13 19.71 -9.22
C GLU A 787 -11.75 19.69 -7.82
N LEU A 788 -12.67 18.75 -7.55
CA LEU A 788 -13.23 18.44 -6.24
C LEU A 788 -13.48 16.92 -6.15
N ILE A 789 -13.23 16.33 -4.98
CA ILE A 789 -13.64 14.96 -4.66
C ILE A 789 -14.67 14.99 -3.54
N LEU A 790 -15.85 14.41 -3.81
CA LEU A 790 -16.84 14.09 -2.80
C LEU A 790 -16.81 12.58 -2.56
N VAL A 791 -16.90 12.17 -1.30
CA VAL A 791 -17.00 10.76 -0.91
C VAL A 791 -18.37 10.53 -0.26
N SER A 792 -19.18 9.66 -0.86
CA SER A 792 -20.32 9.04 -0.21
C SER A 792 -19.76 8.02 0.79
N ALA A 793 -19.54 8.48 2.02
CA ALA A 793 -18.78 7.78 3.03
C ALA A 793 -19.71 6.88 3.87
N GLY A 794 -20.20 5.81 3.24
CA GLY A 794 -20.86 4.71 3.95
C GLY A 794 -19.87 3.81 4.68
N PHE A 795 -20.15 3.47 5.92
CA PHE A 795 -19.28 2.61 6.74
C PHE A 795 -19.93 1.26 7.08
N ASP A 796 -20.84 0.78 6.23
CA ASP A 796 -21.51 -0.52 6.33
C ASP A 796 -20.78 -1.63 5.57
N ALA A 797 -19.82 -1.31 4.70
CA ALA A 797 -18.83 -2.29 4.25
C ALA A 797 -17.82 -2.63 5.36
N CYS A 798 -17.81 -1.88 6.47
CA CYS A 798 -16.88 -2.05 7.56
C CYS A 798 -17.14 -3.31 8.39
N ILE A 799 -16.06 -3.90 8.92
CA ILE A 799 -16.13 -5.06 9.79
C ILE A 799 -17.08 -4.85 10.97
N GLY A 800 -17.96 -5.82 11.20
CA GLY A 800 -18.97 -5.79 12.26
C GLY A 800 -20.28 -5.08 11.90
N ASP A 801 -20.46 -4.54 10.69
CA ASP A 801 -21.75 -3.96 10.31
C ASP A 801 -22.85 -5.03 10.10
N PRO A 802 -24.08 -4.81 10.64
CA PRO A 802 -25.17 -5.79 10.54
C PRO A 802 -25.82 -5.92 9.16
N LEU A 803 -25.64 -4.97 8.23
CA LEU A 803 -26.31 -4.99 6.92
C LEU A 803 -25.36 -5.38 5.78
N GLY A 804 -24.17 -4.78 5.71
CA GLY A 804 -23.27 -4.97 4.57
C GLY A 804 -22.64 -6.36 4.48
N GLY A 805 -22.26 -6.94 5.61
CA GLY A 805 -21.63 -8.26 5.67
C GLY A 805 -20.28 -8.33 4.94
N CYS A 806 -19.54 -7.23 4.91
CA CYS A 806 -18.15 -7.14 4.48
C CYS A 806 -17.20 -6.97 5.69
N PHE A 807 -15.90 -6.98 5.44
CA PHE A 807 -14.86 -7.00 6.46
C PHE A 807 -13.80 -5.91 6.23
N VAL A 808 -14.19 -4.76 5.67
CA VAL A 808 -13.29 -3.61 5.47
C VAL A 808 -12.88 -3.04 6.83
N THR A 809 -11.60 -2.86 7.07
CA THR A 809 -11.10 -2.39 8.37
C THR A 809 -11.24 -0.86 8.51
N PRO A 810 -11.44 -0.32 9.73
CA PRO A 810 -11.37 1.12 10.00
C PRO A 810 -10.05 1.75 9.50
N GLU A 811 -8.96 1.00 9.56
CA GLU A 811 -7.65 1.37 9.09
C GLU A 811 -7.66 1.64 7.59
N LEU A 812 -8.17 0.70 6.78
CA LEU A 812 -8.17 0.84 5.31
C LEU A 812 -8.91 2.10 4.86
N TYR A 813 -10.03 2.47 5.46
CA TYR A 813 -10.75 3.71 5.11
C TYR A 813 -9.85 4.96 5.23
N GLY A 814 -8.86 4.96 6.14
CA GLY A 814 -7.78 5.94 6.16
C GLY A 814 -6.91 5.92 4.91
N HIS A 815 -6.46 4.75 4.46
CA HIS A 815 -5.66 4.60 3.23
C HIS A 815 -6.47 5.00 1.97
N LEU A 816 -7.76 4.67 1.90
CA LEU A 816 -8.65 5.12 0.82
C LEU A 816 -8.72 6.65 0.78
N THR A 817 -8.91 7.28 1.95
CA THR A 817 -8.92 8.74 2.11
C THR A 817 -7.58 9.36 1.69
N HIS A 818 -6.46 8.76 2.10
CA HIS A 818 -5.11 9.22 1.78
C HIS A 818 -4.85 9.21 0.28
N TRP A 819 -5.18 8.12 -0.41
CA TRP A 819 -4.99 8.04 -1.86
C TRP A 819 -5.77 9.12 -2.61
N LEU A 820 -7.04 9.34 -2.24
CA LEU A 820 -7.86 10.41 -2.83
C LEU A 820 -7.30 11.81 -2.51
N SER A 821 -6.69 12.01 -1.33
CA SER A 821 -6.07 13.30 -0.95
C SER A 821 -4.87 13.72 -1.81
N SER A 822 -4.32 12.80 -2.63
CA SER A 822 -3.29 13.13 -3.62
C SER A 822 -3.82 13.85 -4.86
N LEU A 823 -5.14 13.90 -5.06
CA LEU A 823 -5.81 14.53 -6.19
C LEU A 823 -6.50 15.85 -5.78
N ALA A 824 -7.00 16.62 -6.76
CA ALA A 824 -7.78 17.85 -6.54
C ALA A 824 -7.13 18.92 -5.61
N ASN A 825 -5.79 18.98 -5.53
CA ASN A 825 -5.06 19.75 -4.52
C ASN A 825 -5.49 19.43 -3.07
N GLY A 826 -5.79 18.17 -2.77
CA GLY A 826 -6.27 17.72 -1.45
C GLY A 826 -7.74 18.06 -1.14
N ARG A 827 -8.50 18.65 -2.08
CA ARG A 827 -9.92 19.00 -1.90
C ARG A 827 -10.82 17.76 -1.92
N VAL A 828 -10.81 17.05 -0.80
CA VAL A 828 -11.63 15.86 -0.54
C VAL A 828 -12.62 16.17 0.58
N ILE A 829 -13.90 15.80 0.38
CA ILE A 829 -14.97 15.98 1.37
C ILE A 829 -15.68 14.64 1.60
N LEU A 830 -15.76 14.18 2.84
CA LEU A 830 -16.51 12.96 3.21
C LEU A 830 -17.91 13.32 3.74
N SER A 831 -18.95 12.83 3.08
CA SER A 831 -20.36 12.88 3.51
C SER A 831 -20.75 11.56 4.16
N LEU A 832 -21.18 11.55 5.42
CA LEU A 832 -21.66 10.31 6.05
C LEU A 832 -22.94 9.80 5.37
N GLU A 833 -22.89 8.61 4.79
CA GLU A 833 -24.04 7.93 4.18
C GLU A 833 -24.52 6.78 5.10
N GLY A 834 -24.32 5.51 4.73
CA GLY A 834 -24.64 4.31 5.52
C GLY A 834 -23.63 3.95 6.62
N GLY A 835 -23.65 2.71 7.07
CA GLY A 835 -22.93 2.24 8.26
C GLY A 835 -23.73 2.37 9.56
N TYR A 836 -23.95 1.24 10.23
CA TYR A 836 -24.97 1.07 11.26
C TYR A 836 -24.43 0.41 12.54
N ASN A 837 -23.28 -0.26 12.50
CA ASN A 837 -22.50 -0.55 13.70
C ASN A 837 -21.84 0.74 14.23
N THR A 838 -22.30 1.20 15.40
CA THR A 838 -21.88 2.45 16.02
C THR A 838 -20.40 2.51 16.43
N ASN A 839 -19.72 1.37 16.57
CA ASN A 839 -18.28 1.33 16.82
C ASN A 839 -17.51 1.43 15.50
N SER A 840 -17.85 0.58 14.51
CA SER A 840 -17.23 0.56 13.19
C SER A 840 -17.23 1.95 12.52
N ILE A 841 -18.39 2.61 12.47
CA ILE A 841 -18.51 3.95 11.85
C ILE A 841 -17.71 5.01 12.61
N ALA A 842 -17.61 4.91 13.93
CA ALA A 842 -16.91 5.88 14.77
C ALA A 842 -15.40 5.76 14.60
N HIS A 843 -14.87 4.53 14.57
CA HIS A 843 -13.46 4.29 14.33
C HIS A 843 -13.07 4.62 12.88
N ALA A 844 -13.81 4.15 11.87
CA ALA A 844 -13.48 4.41 10.47
C ALA A 844 -13.48 5.91 10.13
N MET A 845 -14.54 6.65 10.50
CA MET A 845 -14.64 8.09 10.25
C MET A 845 -13.58 8.91 11.02
N ALA A 846 -13.15 8.43 12.20
CA ALA A 846 -12.03 9.03 12.94
C ALA A 846 -10.68 8.78 12.23
N ILE A 847 -10.43 7.58 11.70
CA ILE A 847 -9.20 7.26 10.94
C ILE A 847 -9.17 8.04 9.61
N CYS A 848 -10.29 8.19 8.89
CA CYS A 848 -10.38 9.09 7.73
C CYS A 848 -9.97 10.53 8.09
N THR A 849 -10.48 11.05 9.21
CA THR A 849 -10.18 12.42 9.66
C THR A 849 -8.71 12.58 10.05
N LYS A 850 -8.10 11.55 10.64
CA LYS A 850 -6.65 11.49 10.91
C LYS A 850 -5.83 11.51 9.60
N SER A 851 -6.27 10.80 8.57
CA SER A 851 -5.66 10.85 7.23
C SER A 851 -5.64 12.28 6.68
N LEU A 852 -6.76 13.00 6.73
CA LEU A 852 -6.84 14.38 6.22
C LEU A 852 -6.01 15.39 7.04
N LEU A 853 -5.84 15.13 8.35
CA LEU A 853 -4.90 15.88 9.19
C LEU A 853 -3.42 15.58 8.86
N GLY A 854 -3.15 14.49 8.15
CA GLY A 854 -1.80 13.99 7.84
C GLY A 854 -1.13 13.27 9.00
N ASP A 855 -1.91 12.70 9.93
CA ASP A 855 -1.42 11.76 10.94
C ASP A 855 -1.00 10.43 10.28
N PRO A 856 -0.03 9.71 10.85
CA PRO A 856 0.28 8.34 10.47
C PRO A 856 -0.94 7.41 10.54
N LEU A 857 -1.06 6.57 9.52
CA LEU A 857 -2.05 5.50 9.47
C LEU A 857 -1.50 4.20 10.09
N PRO A 858 -2.35 3.35 10.71
CA PRO A 858 -1.94 2.04 11.20
C PRO A 858 -1.56 1.07 10.07
N ILE A 859 -0.72 0.09 10.38
CA ILE A 859 -0.28 -0.94 9.43
C ILE A 859 -1.41 -1.98 9.21
N LEU A 860 -1.78 -2.24 7.96
CA LEU A 860 -2.84 -3.20 7.60
C LEU A 860 -2.42 -4.66 7.84
N GLU A 861 -3.33 -5.61 7.68
CA GLU A 861 -3.02 -7.04 7.76
C GLU A 861 -2.21 -7.51 6.54
N SER A 862 -1.01 -8.05 6.79
CA SER A 862 -0.10 -8.51 5.73
C SER A 862 -0.53 -9.82 5.09
N GLY A 863 -0.29 -10.00 3.79
CA GLY A 863 -0.44 -11.29 3.11
C GLY A 863 -1.88 -11.73 2.82
N GLN A 864 -2.87 -10.85 2.97
CA GLN A 864 -4.23 -11.05 2.44
C GLN A 864 -4.23 -11.01 0.89
N ILE A 865 -5.28 -11.53 0.26
CA ILE A 865 -5.49 -11.45 -1.20
C ILE A 865 -6.96 -11.27 -1.57
N PRO A 866 -7.26 -10.62 -2.71
CA PRO A 866 -8.61 -10.57 -3.26
C PRO A 866 -9.11 -11.99 -3.56
N CYS A 867 -10.32 -12.32 -3.11
CA CYS A 867 -10.94 -13.59 -3.43
C CYS A 867 -11.34 -13.66 -4.93
N ALA A 868 -11.46 -14.87 -5.48
CA ALA A 868 -11.71 -15.07 -6.91
C ALA A 868 -12.98 -14.38 -7.46
N SER A 869 -14.00 -14.16 -6.62
CA SER A 869 -15.21 -13.41 -6.99
C SER A 869 -14.93 -11.92 -7.20
N ALA A 870 -14.06 -11.32 -6.37
CA ALA A 870 -13.61 -9.95 -6.54
C ALA A 870 -12.66 -9.80 -7.73
N VAL A 871 -11.73 -10.76 -7.93
CA VAL A 871 -10.86 -10.80 -9.12
C VAL A 871 -11.69 -10.82 -10.40
N HIS A 872 -12.66 -11.71 -10.52
CA HIS A 872 -13.56 -11.77 -11.67
C HIS A 872 -14.35 -10.46 -11.87
N THR A 873 -14.80 -9.84 -10.78
CA THR A 873 -15.46 -8.53 -10.81
C THR A 873 -14.53 -7.45 -11.34
N ILE A 874 -13.30 -7.35 -10.82
CA ILE A 874 -12.27 -6.39 -11.27
C ILE A 874 -11.95 -6.60 -12.75
N HIS A 875 -11.77 -7.84 -13.22
CA HIS A 875 -11.47 -8.12 -14.63
C HIS A 875 -12.63 -7.74 -15.55
N ASN A 876 -13.88 -7.94 -15.13
CA ASN A 876 -15.08 -7.49 -15.85
C ASN A 876 -15.15 -5.95 -15.94
N VAL A 877 -14.90 -5.23 -14.83
CA VAL A 877 -14.86 -3.76 -14.83
C VAL A 877 -13.75 -3.25 -15.75
N LEU A 878 -12.54 -3.79 -15.63
CA LEU A 878 -11.40 -3.42 -16.49
C LEU A 878 -11.70 -3.66 -17.98
N LYS A 879 -12.35 -4.78 -18.32
CA LYS A 879 -12.74 -5.09 -19.71
C LYS A 879 -13.74 -4.07 -20.27
N THR A 880 -14.73 -3.66 -19.48
CA THR A 880 -15.69 -2.62 -19.89
C THR A 880 -15.03 -1.24 -19.98
N GLN A 881 -14.39 -0.81 -18.89
CA GLN A 881 -13.99 0.58 -18.67
C GLN A 881 -12.78 1.02 -19.51
N LYS A 882 -11.92 0.07 -19.94
CA LYS A 882 -10.79 0.33 -20.85
C LYS A 882 -11.18 1.00 -22.18
N GLN A 883 -12.45 0.94 -22.56
CA GLN A 883 -12.99 1.61 -23.75
C GLN A 883 -13.06 3.15 -23.58
N TYR A 884 -13.31 3.62 -22.35
CA TYR A 884 -13.45 5.04 -22.00
C TYR A 884 -12.19 5.57 -21.29
N TRP A 885 -11.52 4.69 -20.55
CA TRP A 885 -10.32 4.95 -19.76
C TRP A 885 -9.13 4.13 -20.31
N PRO A 886 -8.54 4.53 -21.45
CA PRO A 886 -7.48 3.79 -22.12
C PRO A 886 -6.13 3.76 -21.38
N ASN A 887 -6.03 4.28 -20.16
CA ASN A 887 -4.90 3.96 -19.27
C ASN A 887 -5.02 2.57 -18.60
N LEU A 888 -6.19 1.92 -18.64
CA LEU A 888 -6.44 0.57 -18.08
C LEU A 888 -5.88 -0.58 -18.97
N ILE A 889 -4.66 -0.43 -19.50
CA ILE A 889 -4.09 -1.33 -20.51
C ILE A 889 -3.38 -2.58 -19.97
N PHE A 890 -3.21 -2.70 -18.65
CA PHE A 890 -2.35 -3.70 -18.01
C PHE A 890 -2.99 -5.08 -17.77
N ASN A 891 -4.31 -5.22 -17.93
CA ASN A 891 -4.96 -6.53 -17.79
C ASN A 891 -4.86 -7.36 -19.09
N LEU A 892 -3.69 -7.96 -19.31
CA LEU A 892 -3.42 -8.98 -20.34
C LEU A 892 -3.01 -10.30 -19.69
N SER A 893 -3.46 -11.43 -20.24
CA SER A 893 -3.16 -12.76 -19.73
C SER A 893 -1.68 -13.12 -19.92
N LEU A 894 -1.03 -13.66 -18.89
CA LEU A 894 0.37 -14.06 -18.89
C LEU A 894 0.55 -15.60 -19.05
N PRO A 895 1.71 -16.11 -19.48
CA PRO A 895 1.93 -17.54 -19.57
C PRO A 895 1.86 -18.21 -18.19
N LYS A 896 1.24 -19.39 -18.12
CA LYS A 896 1.31 -20.26 -16.93
C LYS A 896 2.63 -21.02 -16.86
N GLU A 897 3.24 -21.32 -17.99
CA GLU A 897 4.54 -21.99 -18.07
C GLU A 897 5.72 -21.03 -17.77
N LYS A 898 6.77 -21.54 -17.11
CA LYS A 898 8.03 -20.80 -16.90
C LYS A 898 8.88 -20.82 -18.19
N ILE A 899 8.67 -19.84 -19.06
CA ILE A 899 9.39 -19.71 -20.34
C ILE A 899 10.77 -19.05 -20.21
N LEU A 900 10.96 -18.21 -19.18
CA LEU A 900 12.22 -17.53 -18.94
C LEU A 900 13.14 -18.42 -18.09
N SER A 901 14.34 -18.67 -18.59
CA SER A 901 15.38 -19.38 -17.84
C SER A 901 15.86 -18.55 -16.66
N LYS A 902 16.08 -19.16 -15.48
CA LYS A 902 16.64 -18.43 -14.33
C LYS A 902 18.04 -17.92 -14.73
N PRO A 903 18.35 -16.62 -14.57
CA PRO A 903 19.69 -16.12 -14.85
C PRO A 903 20.71 -16.78 -13.90
N LYS A 904 21.96 -16.87 -14.36
CA LYS A 904 23.08 -17.34 -13.54
C LYS A 904 23.91 -16.14 -13.12
N VAL A 905 23.81 -15.72 -11.87
CA VAL A 905 24.67 -14.66 -11.33
C VAL A 905 26.13 -15.14 -11.33
N SER A 906 26.97 -14.41 -12.05
CA SER A 906 28.38 -14.78 -12.26
C SER A 906 29.25 -14.29 -11.09
N TYR A 907 29.13 -14.94 -9.93
CA TYR A 907 29.98 -14.67 -8.77
C TYR A 907 31.44 -15.01 -9.09
N LYS A 908 32.21 -14.02 -9.57
CA LYS A 908 33.68 -14.06 -9.65
C LYS A 908 34.24 -14.18 -8.23
N LYS A 909 34.40 -15.42 -7.75
CA LYS A 909 35.08 -15.71 -6.49
C LYS A 909 36.54 -15.31 -6.60
N THR A 910 36.89 -14.16 -6.04
CA THR A 910 38.25 -13.72 -5.76
C THR A 910 38.86 -14.59 -4.65
N ASN A 911 39.13 -15.86 -4.97
CA ASN A 911 40.06 -16.67 -4.20
C ASN A 911 41.48 -16.22 -4.54
N GLU A 912 42.32 -16.09 -3.52
CA GLU A 912 43.74 -15.78 -3.65
C GLU A 912 44.43 -16.83 -4.54
N GLN A 913 44.99 -16.40 -5.68
CA GLN A 913 45.95 -17.21 -6.43
C GLN A 913 47.32 -16.53 -6.39
N ILE A 914 48.16 -17.05 -5.48
CA ILE A 914 49.60 -16.80 -5.46
C ILE A 914 50.17 -17.19 -6.84
N ILE A 915 50.92 -16.28 -7.45
CA ILE A 915 51.52 -16.47 -8.77
C ILE A 915 52.64 -17.52 -8.68
N ASN A 916 52.37 -18.75 -9.13
CA ASN A 916 53.39 -19.74 -9.46
C ASN A 916 53.64 -19.72 -10.98
N ASN A 917 54.69 -19.03 -11.40
CA ASN A 917 55.12 -18.93 -12.80
C ASN A 917 55.79 -20.24 -13.27
N GLU A 918 55.01 -21.25 -13.70
CA GLU A 918 55.61 -22.45 -14.33
C GLU A 918 54.82 -23.11 -15.48
N GLU A 919 53.51 -22.85 -15.66
CA GLU A 919 52.72 -23.45 -16.76
C GLU A 919 52.60 -22.60 -18.04
N LEU A 920 53.26 -21.43 -18.11
CA LEU A 920 53.17 -20.48 -19.23
C LEU A 920 54.03 -20.86 -20.47
N LEU A 921 54.50 -22.11 -20.57
CA LEU A 921 55.49 -22.56 -21.56
C LEU A 921 55.17 -23.88 -22.28
N LYS A 922 53.90 -24.34 -22.28
CA LYS A 922 53.50 -25.62 -22.92
C LYS A 922 52.26 -25.61 -23.83
N TYR A 923 51.77 -24.43 -24.22
CA TYR A 923 50.59 -24.30 -25.11
C TYR A 923 50.85 -23.46 -26.40
N SER A 924 52.10 -23.32 -26.82
CA SER A 924 52.49 -22.61 -28.06
C SER A 924 52.63 -23.48 -29.31
N GLU A 925 52.58 -24.82 -29.18
CA GLU A 925 52.86 -25.76 -30.29
C GLU A 925 51.76 -26.83 -30.46
N SER A 926 50.59 -26.44 -30.96
CA SER A 926 49.57 -27.38 -31.52
C SER A 926 48.36 -26.67 -32.16
N LYS A 927 48.58 -25.55 -32.87
CA LYS A 927 47.51 -24.87 -33.63
C LYS A 927 47.93 -24.34 -35.01
N ILE A 928 48.73 -25.12 -35.72
CA ILE A 928 48.90 -25.08 -37.17
C ILE A 928 48.66 -26.53 -37.66
N ALA A 929 48.04 -26.67 -38.84
CA ALA A 929 47.54 -27.94 -39.40
C ALA A 929 46.40 -28.61 -38.60
N LEU A 930 45.18 -28.08 -38.78
CA LEU A 930 43.94 -28.86 -38.98
C LEU A 930 42.80 -27.93 -39.47
N GLU A 931 43.07 -27.26 -40.59
CA GLU A 931 42.01 -26.88 -41.54
C GLU A 931 41.94 -27.98 -42.62
N GLU A 932 40.83 -27.99 -43.38
CA GLU A 932 40.39 -29.03 -44.33
C GLU A 932 39.63 -30.24 -43.73
N ILE A 933 38.65 -30.73 -44.51
CA ILE A 933 37.74 -31.88 -44.26
C ILE A 933 36.75 -31.72 -43.08
N GLU A 934 35.67 -30.96 -43.29
CA GLU A 934 34.29 -31.53 -43.14
C GLU A 934 33.16 -30.71 -43.82
N THR A 935 33.44 -30.02 -44.93
CA THR A 935 32.41 -29.33 -45.74
C THR A 935 31.63 -30.28 -46.65
N GLU A 936 30.83 -31.22 -46.10
CA GLU A 936 29.78 -31.90 -46.89
C GLU A 936 28.70 -32.66 -46.07
N LYS A 937 27.80 -31.96 -45.33
CA LYS A 937 26.45 -32.46 -44.93
C LYS A 937 25.52 -31.47 -44.19
N MET A 938 25.20 -30.30 -44.75
CA MET A 938 24.00 -29.56 -44.29
C MET A 938 23.16 -28.82 -45.36
N GLN A 939 23.35 -29.14 -46.64
CA GLN A 939 22.36 -28.80 -47.67
C GLN A 939 21.25 -29.86 -47.73
N ASN A 940 20.21 -29.75 -46.88
CA ASN A 940 18.81 -30.12 -47.20
C ASN A 940 17.83 -29.95 -46.01
N LYS A 941 17.67 -28.72 -45.50
CA LYS A 941 16.45 -28.32 -44.75
C LYS A 941 16.17 -26.81 -44.72
N LYS A 942 16.32 -26.14 -45.87
CA LYS A 942 15.98 -24.71 -46.08
C LYS A 942 15.04 -24.46 -47.27
N ILE A 943 13.99 -25.28 -47.41
CA ILE A 943 12.90 -25.08 -48.39
C ILE A 943 11.55 -25.24 -47.67
N ALA A 944 11.09 -24.18 -46.99
CA ALA A 944 9.72 -24.08 -46.44
C ALA A 944 9.27 -22.65 -46.07
N THR A 945 10.18 -21.68 -45.88
CA THR A 945 9.82 -20.36 -45.30
C THR A 945 10.42 -19.14 -46.02
N TRP A 946 10.72 -19.26 -47.32
CA TRP A 946 11.36 -18.19 -48.12
C TRP A 946 10.56 -17.87 -49.39
N LYS A 947 9.28 -17.49 -49.22
CA LYS A 947 8.37 -17.15 -50.33
C LYS A 947 7.37 -16.01 -50.06
N PHE A 948 7.59 -15.20 -49.01
CA PHE A 948 6.73 -14.04 -48.70
C PHE A 948 7.48 -12.71 -48.49
N ILE A 949 8.82 -12.70 -48.48
CA ILE A 949 9.64 -11.48 -48.38
C ILE A 949 10.48 -11.34 -49.66
N ASN A 950 9.80 -11.15 -50.79
CA ASN A 950 10.42 -10.66 -52.02
C ASN A 950 9.38 -10.12 -53.03
N LYS A 951 8.55 -9.18 -52.55
CA LYS A 951 7.82 -8.24 -53.40
C LYS A 951 7.81 -6.90 -52.64
N ILE A 952 8.06 -5.80 -53.35
CA ILE A 952 8.30 -4.46 -52.80
C ILE A 952 9.65 -4.34 -52.03
N LYS A 953 10.74 -4.33 -52.79
CA LYS A 953 11.78 -3.29 -52.65
C LYS A 953 11.94 -2.64 -54.02
N ASN A 954 11.82 -1.30 -54.07
CA ASN A 954 12.24 -0.35 -55.11
C ASN A 954 11.40 0.94 -54.98
N VAL A 955 11.75 1.76 -53.98
CA VAL A 955 11.48 3.21 -53.90
C VAL A 955 12.73 3.81 -53.28
N ASP A 956 13.19 4.97 -53.77
CA ASP A 956 14.45 5.58 -53.32
C ASP A 956 14.36 6.16 -51.90
N GLU A 957 15.42 6.00 -51.12
CA GLU A 957 15.55 6.51 -49.74
C GLU A 957 15.61 8.05 -49.65
N LYS A 958 15.47 8.75 -50.78
CA LYS A 958 15.43 10.21 -50.85
C LYS A 958 14.01 10.79 -50.89
N ASP A 959 13.00 9.99 -51.25
CA ASP A 959 11.60 10.42 -51.38
C ASP A 959 10.80 10.34 -50.06
N LEU A 960 11.51 10.02 -48.96
CA LEU A 960 10.97 9.81 -47.61
C LEU A 960 11.38 10.89 -46.59
N SER A 961 12.42 11.69 -46.88
CA SER A 961 12.81 12.84 -46.04
C SER A 961 11.82 13.99 -46.24
N ASP A 962 11.70 14.43 -47.50
CA ASP A 962 10.88 15.56 -47.91
C ASP A 962 9.40 15.40 -47.47
N LYS A 963 8.88 14.16 -47.41
CA LYS A 963 7.51 13.86 -46.93
C LYS A 963 7.37 13.74 -45.41
N LEU A 964 8.48 13.56 -44.69
CA LEU A 964 8.49 13.68 -43.23
C LEU A 964 8.47 15.16 -42.83
N ASP A 965 9.24 15.98 -43.55
CA ASP A 965 9.29 17.43 -43.36
C ASP A 965 7.93 18.09 -43.70
N GLU A 966 7.31 17.76 -44.84
CA GLU A 966 5.92 18.21 -45.16
C GLU A 966 4.89 17.79 -44.09
N ALA A 967 5.06 16.62 -43.47
CA ALA A 967 4.16 16.14 -42.42
C ALA A 967 4.38 16.85 -41.07
N ILE A 968 5.61 17.30 -40.78
CA ILE A 968 5.96 18.08 -39.60
C ILE A 968 5.46 19.53 -39.74
N ASP A 969 5.65 20.16 -40.89
CA ASP A 969 5.12 21.51 -41.16
C ASP A 969 3.58 21.54 -41.11
N SER A 970 2.91 20.52 -41.67
CA SER A 970 1.45 20.39 -41.57
C SER A 970 0.95 20.25 -40.11
N TYR A 971 1.73 19.60 -39.24
CA TYR A 971 1.43 19.51 -37.81
C TYR A 971 1.57 20.86 -37.09
N TYR A 972 2.55 21.69 -37.49
CA TYR A 972 2.73 23.03 -36.94
C TYR A 972 1.72 24.07 -37.47
N GLU A 973 1.26 23.98 -38.73
CA GLU A 973 0.16 24.82 -39.21
C GLU A 973 -1.15 24.54 -38.46
N LEU A 974 -1.46 23.27 -38.18
CA LEU A 974 -2.68 22.87 -37.47
C LEU A 974 -2.77 23.43 -36.03
N GLN A 975 -1.67 23.71 -35.35
CA GLN A 975 -1.69 24.40 -34.06
C GLN A 975 -1.90 25.92 -34.19
N ASN A 976 -1.53 26.54 -35.32
CA ASN A 976 -1.66 27.98 -35.51
C ASN A 976 -3.06 28.42 -35.98
N ILE A 977 -3.87 27.50 -36.53
CA ILE A 977 -5.22 27.81 -37.04
C ILE A 977 -6.27 27.99 -35.91
N GLN A 978 -6.00 27.58 -34.67
CA GLN A 978 -6.88 27.85 -33.51
C GLN A 978 -6.52 29.13 -32.71
N LEU A 979 -5.70 30.03 -33.28
CA LEU A 979 -5.35 31.32 -32.66
C LEU A 979 -5.66 32.55 -33.52
N ASN A 980 -6.75 32.52 -34.30
CA ASN A 980 -7.29 33.72 -34.94
C ASN A 980 -8.82 33.66 -35.14
N ASP A 981 -9.58 33.98 -34.08
CA ASP A 981 -10.95 34.52 -34.26
C ASP A 981 -11.26 35.57 -33.18
N ASN A 982 -10.46 36.64 -33.19
CA ASN A 982 -10.40 37.63 -32.11
C ASN A 982 -11.15 38.92 -32.48
N THR A 983 -12.49 38.83 -32.57
CA THR A 983 -13.35 39.99 -32.88
C THR A 983 -14.55 40.12 -31.92
N PHE A 984 -14.33 40.56 -30.67
CA PHE A 984 -15.30 41.42 -29.93
C PHE A 984 -14.75 41.98 -28.59
N TYR A 985 -13.66 42.77 -28.63
CA TYR A 985 -13.28 43.65 -27.50
C TYR A 985 -12.78 45.02 -27.96
N ASN A 986 -13.74 45.91 -28.23
CA ASN A 986 -13.58 47.35 -28.18
C ASN A 986 -14.88 47.94 -27.60
N GLU A 987 -14.76 48.97 -26.77
CA GLU A 987 -15.77 49.39 -25.78
C GLU A 987 -15.98 48.33 -24.66
N VAL A 988 -16.20 48.67 -23.39
CA VAL A 988 -16.35 49.98 -22.73
C VAL A 988 -15.31 50.16 -21.62
N SER A 989 -14.50 51.22 -21.70
CA SER A 989 -13.72 51.75 -20.57
C SER A 989 -14.24 53.15 -20.23
N LYS A 990 -15.14 53.21 -19.24
CA LYS A 990 -15.54 54.39 -18.43
C LYS A 990 -16.81 54.04 -17.63
N TYR A 991 -16.72 54.04 -16.29
CA TYR A 991 -17.49 54.94 -15.44
C TYR A 991 -16.91 55.00 -14.02
N THR A 992 -17.10 56.16 -13.40
CA THR A 992 -16.84 56.53 -11.99
C THR A 992 -17.30 55.46 -10.98
N LYS A 993 -16.59 55.11 -9.90
CA LYS A 993 -15.83 55.90 -8.89
C LYS A 993 -16.72 56.75 -7.95
N THR A 994 -16.65 56.45 -6.65
CA THR A 994 -17.12 57.25 -5.48
C THR A 994 -18.60 57.15 -5.04
N CYS A 995 -18.82 56.49 -3.90
CA CYS A 995 -19.55 56.97 -2.69
C CYS A 995 -19.18 56.00 -1.54
N MET A 996 -18.47 56.39 -0.48
CA MET A 996 -18.85 57.24 0.66
C MET A 996 -19.74 56.56 1.71
N ASN A 997 -19.09 56.12 2.80
CA ASN A 997 -19.40 56.29 4.23
C ASN A 997 -20.79 55.97 4.82
N GLN A 998 -20.81 55.94 6.17
CA GLN A 998 -21.97 55.90 7.09
C GLN A 998 -22.57 54.51 7.36
N ASP A 999 -22.93 54.15 8.60
CA ASP A 999 -22.52 54.76 9.88
C ASP A 999 -22.60 53.78 11.07
N GLN A 1000 -21.72 54.01 12.05
CA GLN A 1000 -21.90 53.95 13.50
C GLN A 1000 -23.02 53.12 14.20
N LYS A 1001 -22.59 52.43 15.27
CA LYS A 1001 -23.24 52.33 16.63
C LYS A 1001 -24.53 51.50 16.75
N GLU A 1002 -25.04 51.16 17.95
CA GLU A 1002 -24.53 50.92 19.33
C GLU A 1002 -25.61 50.05 20.02
N GLY A 1003 -25.30 49.26 21.06
CA GLY A 1003 -26.33 48.44 21.72
C GLY A 1003 -25.89 47.56 22.88
N HIS A 1004 -25.61 48.14 24.04
CA HIS A 1004 -25.48 47.39 25.29
C HIS A 1004 -26.84 46.97 25.86
N SER A 1005 -26.91 45.78 26.44
CA SER A 1005 -27.61 45.53 27.70
C SER A 1005 -26.94 44.39 28.49
N ASN A 1006 -26.96 44.48 29.81
CA ASN A 1006 -26.31 43.57 30.76
C ASN A 1006 -27.35 42.71 31.49
N GLU A 1007 -26.85 41.88 32.42
CA GLU A 1007 -27.55 41.22 33.54
C GLU A 1007 -28.20 39.87 33.25
N ASN A 1008 -28.32 38.92 34.20
CA ASN A 1008 -27.47 38.45 35.32
C ASN A 1008 -28.31 37.41 36.12
N PHE A 1009 -27.67 36.75 37.11
CA PHE A 1009 -28.27 36.07 38.28
C PHE A 1009 -28.74 34.60 38.24
N THR A 1010 -28.17 33.87 39.22
CA THR A 1010 -28.71 32.73 40.00
C THR A 1010 -29.01 31.38 39.33
N SER A 1011 -28.02 30.50 39.43
CA SER A 1011 -28.07 29.25 40.22
C SER A 1011 -29.41 28.74 40.75
N PHE A 1012 -29.67 27.44 40.57
CA PHE A 1012 -30.27 26.58 41.59
C PHE A 1012 -29.51 25.25 41.70
N ALA A 1013 -29.61 24.59 42.85
CA ALA A 1013 -28.93 23.34 43.16
C ALA A 1013 -29.85 22.37 43.93
N ALA A 1014 -29.32 21.17 44.21
CA ALA A 1014 -29.94 19.99 44.83
C ALA A 1014 -30.64 19.02 43.84
N GLY A 1015 -30.48 17.70 43.99
CA GLY A 1015 -29.53 17.01 44.90
C GLY A 1015 -29.82 15.53 45.12
N SER A 1016 -28.92 14.89 45.87
CA SER A 1016 -29.01 13.50 46.41
C SER A 1016 -29.03 12.34 45.39
N SER A 1017 -28.71 11.08 45.75
CA SER A 1017 -27.72 10.52 46.71
C SER A 1017 -27.86 8.98 46.72
N GLY A 1018 -26.75 8.23 46.68
CA GLY A 1018 -26.81 6.75 46.84
C GLY A 1018 -25.57 6.05 46.25
N LYS A 1019 -24.41 6.11 46.91
CA LYS A 1019 -23.91 5.06 47.83
C LYS A 1019 -23.88 3.64 47.24
N GLN A 1020 -22.71 3.30 46.71
CA GLN A 1020 -21.90 2.12 47.03
C GLN A 1020 -22.60 0.85 47.56
N ASN A 1021 -22.24 -0.28 46.94
CA ASN A 1021 -21.67 -1.39 47.72
C ASN A 1021 -20.68 -2.19 46.87
N GLU A 1022 -19.42 -2.24 47.30
CA GLU A 1022 -18.47 -3.26 46.84
C GLU A 1022 -18.75 -4.57 47.59
N ARG A 1023 -18.50 -5.74 46.98
CA ARG A 1023 -17.93 -6.88 47.72
C ARG A 1023 -17.30 -7.96 46.84
N ILE A 1024 -16.00 -8.11 47.08
CA ILE A 1024 -15.15 -9.28 46.82
C ILE A 1024 -15.87 -10.58 47.18
N ILE A 1025 -15.68 -11.66 46.38
CA ILE A 1025 -15.62 -13.03 46.93
C ILE A 1025 -14.75 -13.98 46.08
N THR A 1026 -13.86 -14.65 46.82
CA THR A 1026 -12.95 -15.79 46.57
C THR A 1026 -13.02 -16.63 45.28
N GLN A 1027 -11.84 -17.06 44.81
CA GLN A 1027 -11.67 -18.30 44.05
C GLN A 1027 -12.11 -19.53 44.88
N THR A 1028 -12.81 -20.47 44.26
CA THR A 1028 -12.94 -21.86 44.72
C THR A 1028 -12.81 -22.80 43.52
N SER A 1029 -11.87 -23.73 43.57
CA SER A 1029 -11.65 -24.74 42.53
C SER A 1029 -12.72 -25.83 42.57
N GLY A 1030 -13.50 -25.96 41.50
CA GLY A 1030 -14.41 -27.08 41.27
C GLY A 1030 -14.59 -27.29 39.76
N ASN A 1031 -14.76 -28.55 39.34
CA ASN A 1031 -15.02 -28.87 37.93
C ASN A 1031 -16.43 -28.42 37.56
N LYS A 1032 -16.55 -27.19 37.06
CA LYS A 1032 -17.77 -26.70 36.42
C LYS A 1032 -18.03 -27.51 35.16
N ASN A 1033 -19.24 -28.01 35.01
CA ASN A 1033 -19.67 -28.64 33.77
C ASN A 1033 -20.04 -27.56 32.73
N LEU A 1034 -20.28 -27.98 31.49
CA LEU A 1034 -20.55 -27.05 30.38
C LEU A 1034 -21.86 -26.24 30.58
N TYR A 1035 -22.86 -26.80 31.27
CA TYR A 1035 -24.10 -26.12 31.61
C TYR A 1035 -23.89 -25.06 32.70
N ASP A 1036 -23.06 -25.31 33.70
CA ASP A 1036 -22.65 -24.31 34.70
C ASP A 1036 -21.97 -23.12 34.00
N TYR A 1037 -21.02 -23.41 33.10
CA TYR A 1037 -20.30 -22.40 32.32
C TYR A 1037 -21.24 -21.55 31.46
N PHE A 1038 -22.16 -22.17 30.71
CA PHE A 1038 -23.14 -21.42 29.92
C PHE A 1038 -24.14 -20.63 30.78
N SER A 1039 -24.51 -21.14 31.95
CA SER A 1039 -25.42 -20.44 32.88
C SER A 1039 -24.78 -19.18 33.47
N GLU A 1040 -23.51 -19.25 33.88
CA GLU A 1040 -22.76 -18.09 34.38
C GLU A 1040 -22.46 -17.05 33.29
N ASN A 1041 -22.27 -17.49 32.04
CA ASN A 1041 -21.92 -16.62 30.92
C ASN A 1041 -23.12 -16.24 30.02
N LEU A 1042 -24.35 -16.55 30.45
CA LEU A 1042 -25.56 -16.36 29.64
C LEU A 1042 -25.78 -14.89 29.22
N GLN A 1043 -25.42 -13.92 30.07
CA GLN A 1043 -25.52 -12.51 29.72
C GLN A 1043 -24.55 -12.10 28.59
N ALA A 1044 -23.33 -12.65 28.57
CA ALA A 1044 -22.37 -12.39 27.50
C ALA A 1044 -22.79 -13.04 26.17
N LEU A 1045 -23.38 -14.24 26.22
CA LEU A 1045 -24.01 -14.88 25.05
C LEU A 1045 -25.21 -14.10 24.50
N VAL A 1046 -26.02 -13.48 25.36
CA VAL A 1046 -27.18 -12.65 24.95
C VAL A 1046 -26.76 -11.24 24.50
N ALA A 1047 -25.65 -10.71 25.02
CA ALA A 1047 -25.08 -9.43 24.58
C ALA A 1047 -24.29 -9.54 23.25
N GLY A 1048 -23.86 -10.75 22.87
CA GLY A 1048 -23.04 -10.99 21.68
C GLY A 1048 -21.53 -11.00 21.95
N ASP A 1049 -21.12 -10.88 23.20
CA ASP A 1049 -19.70 -10.90 23.64
C ASP A 1049 -19.08 -12.32 23.57
N MET A 1050 -19.89 -13.37 23.38
CA MET A 1050 -19.43 -14.74 23.15
C MET A 1050 -20.31 -15.48 22.13
N PHE A 1051 -19.65 -16.23 21.24
CA PHE A 1051 -20.29 -17.07 20.23
C PHE A 1051 -20.15 -18.56 20.59
N ALA A 1052 -21.26 -19.29 20.63
CA ALA A 1052 -21.28 -20.75 20.75
C ALA A 1052 -21.74 -21.38 19.44
N VAL A 1053 -20.93 -22.30 18.90
CA VAL A 1053 -21.33 -23.11 17.74
C VAL A 1053 -22.20 -24.27 18.23
N ILE A 1054 -23.52 -24.12 18.08
CA ILE A 1054 -24.48 -25.18 18.43
C ILE A 1054 -24.55 -26.16 17.25
N PRO A 1055 -24.14 -27.43 17.41
CA PRO A 1055 -24.28 -28.43 16.36
C PRO A 1055 -25.75 -28.81 16.15
N LEU A 1056 -26.11 -29.14 14.91
CA LEU A 1056 -27.42 -29.67 14.59
C LEU A 1056 -27.57 -31.09 15.13
N LYS A 1057 -28.63 -31.35 15.90
CA LYS A 1057 -28.99 -32.72 16.31
C LYS A 1057 -29.47 -33.58 15.15
N GLU A 1058 -30.13 -32.96 14.17
CA GLU A 1058 -30.69 -33.65 13.01
C GLU A 1058 -30.12 -33.11 11.70
N CYS A 1059 -29.87 -34.02 10.76
CA CYS A 1059 -29.39 -33.70 9.42
C CYS A 1059 -29.86 -34.78 8.43
N PRO A 1060 -30.42 -34.41 7.26
CA PRO A 1060 -30.95 -35.37 6.28
C PRO A 1060 -29.88 -36.30 5.68
N HIS A 1061 -28.59 -36.03 5.95
CA HIS A 1061 -27.48 -36.85 5.51
C HIS A 1061 -27.03 -37.90 6.52
N LEU A 1062 -27.59 -37.93 7.74
CA LEU A 1062 -27.26 -38.96 8.75
C LEU A 1062 -27.46 -40.38 8.22
N ASP A 1063 -28.43 -40.58 7.31
CA ASP A 1063 -28.66 -41.87 6.65
C ASP A 1063 -27.53 -42.35 5.74
N SER A 1064 -26.59 -41.49 5.34
CA SER A 1064 -25.44 -41.87 4.51
C SER A 1064 -24.23 -42.41 5.29
N ILE A 1065 -24.27 -42.32 6.63
CA ILE A 1065 -23.24 -42.88 7.52
C ILE A 1065 -23.27 -44.42 7.42
N ARG A 1066 -22.08 -45.01 7.24
CA ARG A 1066 -21.86 -46.47 7.29
C ARG A 1066 -21.19 -46.90 8.59
N ASP A 1067 -21.35 -48.18 8.93
CA ASP A 1067 -20.69 -48.81 10.07
C ASP A 1067 -19.16 -48.64 10.02
N VAL A 1068 -18.54 -48.55 11.20
CA VAL A 1068 -17.09 -48.42 11.33
C VAL A 1068 -16.40 -49.68 10.81
N PRO A 1069 -15.31 -49.56 10.01
CA PRO A 1069 -14.57 -50.73 9.53
C PRO A 1069 -14.07 -51.63 10.67
N ALA A 1070 -14.00 -52.94 10.44
CA ALA A 1070 -13.52 -53.90 11.44
C ALA A 1070 -12.02 -53.74 11.82
N LEU A 1071 -11.29 -52.86 11.13
CA LEU A 1071 -9.92 -52.44 11.47
C LEU A 1071 -9.88 -51.18 12.36
N GLY A 1072 -11.04 -50.61 12.70
CA GLY A 1072 -11.17 -49.35 13.43
C GLY A 1072 -10.98 -48.11 12.55
N ILE A 1073 -10.64 -47.01 13.20
CA ILE A 1073 -10.19 -45.75 12.60
C ILE A 1073 -8.79 -45.49 13.17
N ASP A 1074 -7.81 -45.17 12.34
CA ASP A 1074 -6.49 -44.70 12.80
C ASP A 1074 -6.37 -43.20 12.51
N VAL A 1075 -6.33 -42.38 13.58
CA VAL A 1075 -6.27 -40.92 13.48
C VAL A 1075 -4.91 -40.37 13.06
N HIS A 1076 -3.88 -41.23 12.99
CA HIS A 1076 -2.52 -40.84 12.62
C HIS A 1076 -2.21 -41.03 11.13
N LEU A 1077 -3.12 -41.66 10.37
CA LEU A 1077 -2.94 -41.87 8.94
C LEU A 1077 -2.99 -40.53 8.15
N PRO A 1078 -2.13 -40.40 7.12
CA PRO A 1078 -2.06 -39.19 6.30
C PRO A 1078 -3.22 -39.07 5.30
N CYS A 1079 -3.38 -37.89 4.72
CA CYS A 1079 -4.30 -37.65 3.61
C CYS A 1079 -3.86 -38.42 2.36
N VAL A 1080 -4.76 -39.23 1.80
CA VAL A 1080 -4.47 -40.13 0.67
C VAL A 1080 -3.97 -39.43 -0.61
N GLU A 1081 -4.32 -38.15 -0.79
CA GLU A 1081 -3.97 -37.35 -1.99
C GLU A 1081 -2.66 -36.56 -1.87
N CYS A 1082 -2.17 -36.28 -0.64
CA CYS A 1082 -1.07 -35.32 -0.44
C CYS A 1082 -0.19 -35.57 0.80
N GLU A 1083 -0.30 -36.76 1.41
CA GLU A 1083 0.53 -37.26 2.54
C GLU A 1083 0.53 -36.41 3.84
N SER A 1084 -0.18 -35.28 3.87
CA SER A 1084 -0.29 -34.41 5.04
C SER A 1084 -0.97 -35.08 6.24
N THR A 1085 -0.50 -34.74 7.44
CA THR A 1085 -1.03 -35.15 8.75
C THR A 1085 -1.51 -33.98 9.61
N ALA A 1086 -1.43 -32.73 9.10
CA ALA A 1086 -1.55 -31.52 9.91
C ALA A 1086 -2.99 -31.19 10.38
N GLU A 1087 -4.00 -31.51 9.56
CA GLU A 1087 -5.42 -31.39 9.92
C GLU A 1087 -6.21 -32.35 9.01
N ASN A 1088 -6.45 -33.59 9.47
CA ASN A 1088 -7.09 -34.64 8.67
C ASN A 1088 -8.52 -34.94 9.12
N TRP A 1089 -9.35 -35.29 8.13
CA TRP A 1089 -10.77 -35.58 8.27
C TRP A 1089 -11.08 -36.91 7.57
N ILE A 1090 -11.84 -37.79 8.22
CA ILE A 1090 -12.27 -39.08 7.67
C ILE A 1090 -13.72 -39.02 7.20
N CYS A 1091 -13.98 -39.50 5.99
CA CYS A 1091 -15.33 -39.58 5.44
C CYS A 1091 -16.15 -40.68 6.13
N LEU A 1092 -17.33 -40.35 6.68
CA LEU A 1092 -18.18 -41.31 7.42
C LEU A 1092 -18.98 -42.28 6.52
N GLN A 1093 -18.80 -42.19 5.20
CA GLN A 1093 -19.49 -43.01 4.21
C GLN A 1093 -18.56 -43.99 3.46
N CYS A 1094 -17.25 -43.74 3.44
CA CYS A 1094 -16.25 -44.66 2.85
C CYS A 1094 -14.95 -44.80 3.64
N TYR A 1095 -14.79 -44.10 4.76
CA TYR A 1095 -13.63 -44.15 5.66
C TYR A 1095 -12.27 -43.83 5.00
N ILE A 1096 -12.29 -43.09 3.88
CA ILE A 1096 -11.10 -42.50 3.26
C ILE A 1096 -10.75 -41.19 3.99
N ILE A 1097 -9.45 -40.97 4.18
CA ILE A 1097 -8.88 -39.87 4.96
C ILE A 1097 -8.34 -38.79 4.00
N HIS A 1098 -8.84 -37.57 4.17
CA HIS A 1098 -8.43 -36.41 3.40
C HIS A 1098 -8.11 -35.23 4.31
N CYS A 1099 -7.22 -34.34 3.86
CA CYS A 1099 -6.88 -33.12 4.60
C CYS A 1099 -8.02 -32.09 4.57
N ALA A 1100 -8.06 -31.25 5.61
CA ALA A 1100 -9.08 -30.23 5.81
C ALA A 1100 -9.14 -29.15 4.72
N ARG A 1101 -10.22 -28.35 4.77
CA ARG A 1101 -10.40 -27.16 3.93
C ARG A 1101 -9.27 -26.12 4.10
N ASN A 1102 -8.60 -26.10 5.26
CA ASN A 1102 -7.51 -25.18 5.57
C ASN A 1102 -6.14 -25.67 5.07
N ILE A 1103 -6.04 -26.91 4.56
CA ILE A 1103 -4.79 -27.54 4.13
C ILE A 1103 -4.72 -27.55 2.59
N ASN A 1104 -5.29 -28.58 1.94
CA ASN A 1104 -5.37 -28.68 0.47
C ASN A 1104 -6.80 -29.04 -0.01
N GLN A 1105 -7.83 -28.84 0.83
CA GLN A 1105 -9.26 -28.99 0.49
C GLN A 1105 -9.73 -30.36 -0.01
N HIS A 1106 -8.89 -31.40 -0.01
CA HIS A 1106 -9.25 -32.74 -0.48
C HIS A 1106 -10.50 -33.33 0.21
N GLY A 1107 -10.77 -33.00 1.48
CA GLY A 1107 -12.02 -33.41 2.15
C GLY A 1107 -13.28 -32.78 1.57
N VAL A 1108 -13.19 -31.54 1.07
CA VAL A 1108 -14.27 -30.83 0.38
C VAL A 1108 -14.48 -31.43 -1.02
N LEU A 1109 -13.40 -31.54 -1.78
CA LEU A 1109 -13.40 -32.11 -3.15
C LEU A 1109 -13.93 -33.56 -3.17
N HIS A 1110 -13.62 -34.34 -2.13
CA HIS A 1110 -14.18 -35.67 -1.93
C HIS A 1110 -15.70 -35.63 -1.69
N ALA A 1111 -16.16 -34.76 -0.78
CA ALA A 1111 -17.57 -34.64 -0.44
C ALA A 1111 -18.44 -34.19 -1.62
N GLU A 1112 -17.92 -33.28 -2.45
CA GLU A 1112 -18.54 -32.84 -3.70
C GLU A 1112 -18.54 -33.95 -4.76
N LYS A 1113 -17.37 -34.51 -5.09
CA LYS A 1113 -17.19 -35.46 -6.20
C LYS A 1113 -17.85 -36.83 -5.96
N MET A 1114 -17.91 -37.27 -4.71
CA MET A 1114 -18.46 -38.58 -4.33
C MET A 1114 -19.87 -38.49 -3.73
N GLU A 1115 -20.44 -37.29 -3.60
CA GLU A 1115 -21.65 -37.03 -2.81
C GLU A 1115 -21.59 -37.63 -1.39
N HIS A 1116 -20.46 -37.43 -0.72
CA HIS A 1116 -20.16 -37.95 0.62
C HIS A 1116 -20.16 -36.80 1.65
N PRO A 1117 -21.33 -36.35 2.13
CA PRO A 1117 -21.48 -35.06 2.81
C PRO A 1117 -20.94 -35.00 4.24
N LEU A 1118 -20.69 -36.13 4.91
CA LEU A 1118 -20.31 -36.18 6.33
C LEU A 1118 -18.86 -36.62 6.53
N ALA A 1119 -18.10 -35.83 7.27
CA ALA A 1119 -16.74 -36.16 7.68
C ALA A 1119 -16.47 -35.84 9.15
N LEU A 1120 -15.63 -36.65 9.79
CA LEU A 1120 -15.19 -36.52 11.17
C LEU A 1120 -13.76 -35.97 11.22
N SER A 1121 -13.52 -34.95 12.03
CA SER A 1121 -12.22 -34.32 12.25
C SER A 1121 -11.36 -35.14 13.22
N PHE A 1122 -10.11 -35.44 12.86
CA PHE A 1122 -9.14 -36.04 13.78
C PHE A 1122 -8.62 -35.03 14.81
N SER A 1123 -8.72 -33.72 14.56
CA SER A 1123 -8.19 -32.67 15.42
C SER A 1123 -8.99 -32.50 16.71
N ASP A 1124 -10.32 -32.59 16.65
CA ASP A 1124 -11.25 -32.30 17.75
C ASP A 1124 -12.41 -33.31 17.89
N LEU A 1125 -12.48 -34.34 17.02
CA LEU A 1125 -13.57 -35.34 16.98
C LEU A 1125 -14.97 -34.73 16.75
N SER A 1126 -15.02 -33.52 16.17
CA SER A 1126 -16.23 -32.92 15.62
C SER A 1126 -16.62 -33.59 14.30
N VAL A 1127 -17.89 -33.46 13.91
CA VAL A 1127 -18.40 -33.95 12.62
C VAL A 1127 -19.03 -32.80 11.86
N TRP A 1128 -18.62 -32.61 10.61
CA TRP A 1128 -19.12 -31.56 9.72
C TRP A 1128 -19.95 -32.17 8.59
N CYS A 1129 -21.04 -31.49 8.24
CA CYS A 1129 -21.83 -31.80 7.04
C CYS A 1129 -21.60 -30.74 5.96
N TYR A 1130 -20.85 -31.10 4.91
CA TYR A 1130 -20.55 -30.21 3.79
C TYR A 1130 -21.81 -29.75 3.04
N LYS A 1131 -22.85 -30.59 2.91
CA LYS A 1131 -24.13 -30.23 2.27
C LYS A 1131 -25.08 -29.40 3.16
N CYS A 1132 -24.81 -29.27 4.46
CA CYS A 1132 -25.62 -28.45 5.39
C CYS A 1132 -24.86 -27.28 6.01
N GLU A 1133 -23.58 -27.10 5.67
CA GLU A 1133 -22.65 -26.10 6.22
C GLU A 1133 -22.67 -26.00 7.76
N ALA A 1134 -22.81 -27.13 8.45
CA ALA A 1134 -22.99 -27.19 9.89
C ALA A 1134 -22.24 -28.37 10.54
N TYR A 1135 -21.88 -28.19 11.81
CA TYR A 1135 -21.47 -29.29 12.69
C TYR A 1135 -22.69 -30.11 13.13
N ILE A 1136 -22.54 -31.42 13.27
CA ILE A 1136 -23.61 -32.37 13.59
C ILE A 1136 -23.27 -33.14 14.88
N ASP A 1137 -24.24 -33.31 15.76
CA ASP A 1137 -24.10 -34.03 17.04
C ASP A 1137 -25.34 -34.91 17.30
N ASN A 1138 -25.23 -36.19 16.98
CA ASN A 1138 -26.35 -37.14 16.89
C ASN A 1138 -25.91 -38.55 17.33
N PRO A 1139 -26.75 -39.35 18.03
CA PRO A 1139 -26.40 -40.69 18.49
C PRO A 1139 -25.77 -41.62 17.44
N ARG A 1140 -26.17 -41.51 16.17
CA ARG A 1140 -25.60 -42.31 15.06
C ARG A 1140 -24.11 -42.06 14.83
N LEU A 1141 -23.58 -40.93 15.28
CA LEU A 1141 -22.15 -40.60 15.21
C LEU A 1141 -21.32 -41.26 16.32
N PHE A 1142 -21.95 -41.87 17.34
CA PHE A 1142 -21.24 -42.43 18.49
C PHE A 1142 -20.19 -43.45 18.10
N ALA A 1143 -20.52 -44.42 17.24
CA ALA A 1143 -19.60 -45.49 16.86
C ALA A 1143 -18.31 -44.95 16.22
N ALA A 1144 -18.43 -44.02 15.27
CA ALA A 1144 -17.28 -43.41 14.60
C ALA A 1144 -16.48 -42.48 15.52
N ARG A 1145 -17.16 -41.70 16.37
CA ARG A 1145 -16.50 -40.81 17.35
C ARG A 1145 -15.78 -41.61 18.44
N ASN A 1146 -16.37 -42.70 18.94
CA ASN A 1146 -15.73 -43.60 19.90
C ASN A 1146 -14.52 -44.33 19.28
N ALA A 1147 -14.62 -44.84 18.05
CA ALA A 1147 -13.49 -45.49 17.38
C ALA A 1147 -12.31 -44.51 17.16
N ALA A 1148 -12.58 -43.27 16.75
CA ALA A 1148 -11.56 -42.24 16.63
C ALA A 1148 -11.02 -41.77 18.00
N HIS A 1149 -11.86 -41.74 19.05
CA HIS A 1149 -11.43 -41.45 20.43
C HIS A 1149 -10.48 -42.53 20.98
N GLN A 1150 -10.86 -43.80 20.84
CA GLN A 1150 -10.04 -44.95 21.24
C GLN A 1150 -8.69 -44.96 20.51
N SER A 1151 -8.64 -44.65 19.22
CA SER A 1151 -7.38 -44.49 18.49
C SER A 1151 -6.53 -43.31 18.98
N LYS A 1152 -7.16 -42.18 19.30
CA LYS A 1152 -6.46 -40.93 19.67
C LYS A 1152 -5.97 -40.89 21.12
N PHE A 1153 -6.72 -41.48 22.04
CA PHE A 1153 -6.51 -41.35 23.49
C PHE A 1153 -6.31 -42.69 24.21
N ASN A 1154 -6.49 -43.83 23.51
CA ASN A 1154 -6.39 -45.18 24.07
C ASN A 1154 -7.41 -45.47 25.20
N GLU A 1155 -8.56 -44.78 25.16
CA GLU A 1155 -9.70 -44.96 26.07
C GLU A 1155 -11.03 -44.71 25.35
N GLU A 1156 -12.13 -45.24 25.89
CA GLU A 1156 -13.47 -45.04 25.31
C GLU A 1156 -13.94 -43.58 25.49
N LEU A 1157 -14.82 -43.12 24.60
CA LEU A 1157 -15.44 -41.79 24.69
C LEU A 1157 -16.21 -41.67 26.02
N PRO A 1158 -15.83 -40.78 26.96
CA PRO A 1158 -16.36 -40.77 28.33
C PRO A 1158 -17.80 -40.26 28.47
N TRP A 1159 -18.44 -39.95 27.35
CA TRP A 1159 -19.85 -39.59 27.26
C TRP A 1159 -20.53 -40.51 26.23
N THR A 1160 -21.55 -41.23 26.71
CA THR A 1160 -22.52 -41.95 25.88
C THR A 1160 -23.72 -41.06 25.62
N TYR A 1161 -24.33 -41.19 24.44
CA TYR A 1161 -25.72 -40.77 24.25
C TYR A 1161 -26.59 -41.77 25.02
N ASN A 1162 -26.98 -41.40 26.24
CA ASN A 1162 -28.03 -42.12 26.97
C ASN A 1162 -29.40 -41.71 26.39
N ASP A 1163 -30.35 -42.63 26.40
CA ASP A 1163 -31.74 -42.36 26.01
C ASP A 1163 -32.52 -41.67 27.16
N ASP A 1164 -32.16 -40.41 27.47
CA ASP A 1164 -32.92 -39.44 28.29
C ASP A 1164 -32.48 -37.98 27.96
#